data_AF-A0A2U1LYS0-F1
#
_entry.id   AF-A0A2U1LYS0-F1
#
_cell.length_a   1.000
_cell.length_b   1.000
_cell.length_c   1.000
_cell.angle_alpha   90.00
_cell.angle_beta   90.00
_cell.angle_gamma   90.00
#
_symmetry.space_group_name_H-M   'P 1'
#
loop_
_entity.id
_entity.type
_entity.pdbx_description
1 polymer ?
#
loop_
_entity_poly.entity_id
_entity_poly.type
_entity_poly.pdbx_seq_one_letter_code
_entity_poly.pdbx_strand_id
1 'polypeptide(L)'
;MYLNDTKDAMPWVGLYIAGASLVCTLAMAADAFQGIRQRKLWFPNKFFALNTVSISLIAIAMKLPVDLSANTGNEMFTKIISILFLVVMLANFLPSLGLMDDKELLVNMIAWVILLITITVNVVIHCLALSLLAFGIFLLFFPLLLVFPIALTVPTSRRILEHKYKELHKEASSPQDIQFSSKELEDNVKKYWMMAETGNPQFSIACSEISSAFGVICSVFSFGSLLLLLGALGKRYNLEGSDYKWSIKVIDIVQLFGVVVGSIAPIFRCLTSISYFNLSTKLGKNYLNVFRVEKHWIQMFQVWKLFHISSHIPGRHCKILFNFLKNVIINFCIALQVMAVVTCKIICLVPVLFLLLVSICWYLCKLLSGIFKKEANVSHDNAISEMEKYVLQIEDDIKLSKRVQKNTLNSITRLLQASEKEKPNNLIKLLKKSKGFSGVLKFDNDKVKPLCSEEAQNSWSLVAVTLTAIAVALPNIAKDNVKGLLLSTTEGLEFVKHIEESLNVNDELVNARKASRRVGIELEVYRTWLKSGLKKMAGKEKTSKDILEWLGNTAAKIVRSKSNKNGSLDYSYENVAAKSMYRISQTILMHFNEQEEWPTDEEVFEWVSKIIADIFLACFTNLPCVITMKCHHDAIEKRQGSIRTAARILGKSKMILNILKERQLPNLDMDSMAYLDKWHALPKSQIPEDSPSHLNEDSMV
;
A
#
# COMPACT_ATOMS: atom_id res chain seq x y z
N MET A 1 -8.45 5.46 -47.46
CA MET A 1 -9.02 4.11 -47.46
C MET A 1 -10.51 4.27 -47.78
N TYR A 2 -10.93 3.91 -49.00
CA TYR A 2 -12.34 3.98 -49.40
C TYR A 2 -13.01 2.65 -49.00
N LEU A 3 -13.93 2.71 -48.04
CA LEU A 3 -14.76 1.57 -47.62
C LEU A 3 -16.05 1.62 -48.46
N ASN A 4 -16.15 0.76 -49.48
CA ASN A 4 -17.33 0.69 -50.36
C ASN A 4 -18.42 -0.27 -49.82
N ASP A 5 -18.07 -1.18 -48.89
CA ASP A 5 -19.01 -2.11 -48.23
C ASP A 5 -18.66 -2.25 -46.73
N THR A 6 -19.66 -2.46 -45.87
CA THR A 6 -19.48 -2.62 -44.41
C THR A 6 -18.62 -3.84 -44.07
N LYS A 7 -18.61 -4.86 -44.94
CA LYS A 7 -17.77 -6.05 -44.84
C LYS A 7 -16.26 -5.77 -44.95
N ASP A 8 -15.86 -4.70 -45.63
CA ASP A 8 -14.45 -4.34 -45.76
C ASP A 8 -13.88 -3.67 -44.49
N ALA A 9 -14.75 -3.23 -43.57
CA ALA A 9 -14.36 -2.70 -42.26
C ALA A 9 -14.15 -3.80 -41.21
N MET A 10 -14.75 -4.98 -41.38
CA MET A 10 -14.73 -6.05 -40.37
C MET A 10 -13.33 -6.52 -39.96
N PRO A 11 -12.33 -6.64 -40.85
CA PRO A 11 -10.96 -6.97 -40.43
C PRO A 11 -10.33 -5.93 -39.48
N TRP A 12 -10.67 -4.65 -39.64
CA TRP A 12 -10.19 -3.58 -38.76
C TRP A 12 -10.89 -3.61 -37.40
N VAL A 13 -12.19 -3.95 -37.39
CA VAL A 13 -12.90 -4.23 -36.14
C VAL A 13 -12.25 -5.42 -35.42
N GLY A 14 -11.87 -6.47 -36.14
CA GLY A 14 -11.17 -7.60 -35.56
C GLY A 14 -9.79 -7.24 -34.99
N LEU A 15 -9.04 -6.36 -35.65
CA LEU A 15 -7.78 -5.83 -35.12
C LEU A 15 -8.01 -5.02 -33.82
N TYR A 16 -9.08 -4.24 -33.75
CA TYR A 16 -9.47 -3.50 -32.55
C TYR A 16 -9.81 -4.44 -31.38
N ILE A 17 -10.52 -5.53 -31.64
CA ILE A 17 -10.82 -6.60 -30.65
C ILE A 17 -9.53 -7.25 -30.13
N ALA A 18 -8.61 -7.58 -31.04
CA ALA A 18 -7.32 -8.17 -30.68
C ALA A 18 -6.47 -7.20 -29.85
N GLY A 19 -6.44 -5.92 -30.21
CA GLY A 19 -5.75 -4.88 -29.45
C GLY A 19 -6.27 -4.74 -28.01
N ALA A 20 -7.60 -4.68 -27.84
CA ALA A 20 -8.21 -4.62 -26.51
C ALA A 20 -7.91 -5.88 -25.68
N SER A 21 -7.97 -7.06 -26.32
CA SER A 21 -7.65 -8.35 -25.69
C SER A 21 -6.19 -8.39 -25.23
N LEU A 22 -5.24 -7.90 -26.03
CA LEU A 22 -3.82 -7.81 -25.67
C LEU A 22 -3.60 -6.90 -24.45
N VAL A 23 -4.26 -5.74 -24.40
CA VAL A 23 -4.17 -4.83 -23.25
C VAL A 23 -4.68 -5.50 -21.97
N CYS A 24 -5.81 -6.23 -22.04
CA CYS A 24 -6.30 -7.03 -20.91
C CYS A 24 -5.29 -8.09 -20.47
N THR A 25 -4.67 -8.81 -21.42
CA THR A 25 -3.64 -9.81 -21.12
C THR A 25 -2.42 -9.21 -20.43
N LEU A 26 -1.92 -8.08 -20.92
CA LEU A 26 -0.77 -7.40 -20.31
C LEU A 26 -1.09 -6.90 -18.89
N ALA A 27 -2.29 -6.40 -18.66
CA ALA A 27 -2.72 -5.98 -17.33
C ALA A 27 -2.78 -7.17 -16.35
N MET A 28 -3.35 -8.31 -16.77
CA MET A 28 -3.36 -9.55 -15.97
C MET A 28 -1.94 -10.08 -15.71
N ALA A 29 -1.06 -10.02 -16.71
CA ALA A 29 0.35 -10.41 -16.56
C ALA A 29 1.12 -9.52 -15.58
N ALA A 30 0.84 -8.21 -15.56
CA ALA A 30 1.45 -7.26 -14.63
C ALA A 30 1.05 -7.56 -13.18
N ASP A 31 -0.22 -7.88 -12.93
CA ASP A 31 -0.71 -8.33 -11.62
C ASP A 31 -0.04 -9.65 -11.20
N ALA A 32 0.08 -10.60 -12.13
CA ALA A 32 0.80 -11.85 -11.91
C ALA A 32 2.27 -11.59 -11.49
N PHE A 33 2.99 -10.79 -12.27
CA PHE A 33 4.38 -10.45 -12.00
C PHE A 33 4.54 -9.73 -10.64
N GLN A 34 3.63 -8.79 -10.32
CA GLN A 34 3.65 -8.09 -9.04
C GLN A 34 3.42 -9.04 -7.86
N GLY A 35 2.48 -9.99 -7.97
CA GLY A 35 2.23 -11.01 -6.95
C GLY A 35 3.46 -11.88 -6.68
N ILE A 36 4.14 -12.34 -7.73
CA ILE A 36 5.39 -13.12 -7.62
C ILE A 36 6.49 -12.29 -6.96
N ARG A 37 6.69 -11.04 -7.41
CA ARG A 37 7.70 -10.13 -6.87
C ARG A 37 7.48 -9.85 -5.38
N GLN A 38 6.22 -9.71 -4.96
CA GLN A 38 5.87 -9.51 -3.55
C GLN A 38 5.78 -10.82 -2.75
N ARG A 39 5.99 -11.98 -3.40
CA ARG A 39 5.79 -13.34 -2.85
C ARG A 39 4.40 -13.54 -2.24
N LYS A 40 3.39 -12.85 -2.78
CA LYS A 40 1.98 -13.03 -2.43
C LYS A 40 1.36 -14.01 -3.41
N LEU A 41 1.29 -15.29 -3.02
CA LEU A 41 0.77 -16.38 -3.86
C LEU A 41 -0.74 -16.30 -4.12
N TRP A 42 -1.46 -15.40 -3.46
CA TRP A 42 -2.86 -15.09 -3.76
C TRP A 42 -3.02 -13.98 -4.81
N PHE A 43 -1.93 -13.37 -5.27
CA PHE A 43 -1.88 -12.39 -6.37
C PHE A 43 -2.89 -11.23 -6.20
N PRO A 44 -2.56 -10.20 -5.40
CA PRO A 44 -3.40 -9.00 -5.31
C PRO A 44 -3.52 -8.34 -6.68
N ASN A 45 -4.73 -7.94 -7.07
CA ASN A 45 -4.92 -7.17 -8.30
C ASN A 45 -4.78 -5.68 -8.01
N LYS A 46 -4.04 -5.00 -8.87
CA LYS A 46 -3.96 -3.55 -8.90
C LYS A 46 -4.11 -3.00 -10.33
N PHE A 47 -3.58 -3.70 -11.32
CA PHE A 47 -3.57 -3.27 -12.71
C PHE A 47 -4.85 -3.67 -13.45
N PHE A 48 -5.32 -4.91 -13.28
CA PHE A 48 -6.58 -5.41 -13.86
C PHE A 48 -7.71 -5.39 -12.81
N ALA A 49 -8.06 -4.19 -12.37
CA ALA A 49 -9.17 -3.95 -11.44
C ALA A 49 -10.48 -3.65 -12.19
N LEU A 50 -11.63 -4.00 -11.60
CA LEU A 50 -12.95 -3.69 -12.18
C LEU A 50 -13.23 -2.18 -12.10
N ASN A 51 -13.10 -1.47 -13.21
CA ASN A 51 -13.38 -0.04 -13.30
C ASN A 51 -13.95 0.26 -14.68
N THR A 52 -14.33 1.50 -14.92
CA THR A 52 -14.92 1.90 -16.21
C THR A 52 -14.01 1.56 -17.40
N VAL A 53 -12.69 1.66 -17.24
CA VAL A 53 -11.71 1.37 -18.30
C VAL A 53 -11.67 -0.13 -18.61
N SER A 54 -11.55 -1.00 -17.60
CA SER A 54 -11.51 -2.44 -17.79
C SER A 54 -12.85 -2.98 -18.29
N ILE A 55 -13.99 -2.46 -17.81
CA ILE A 55 -15.32 -2.81 -18.33
C ILE A 55 -15.43 -2.46 -19.83
N SER A 56 -14.94 -1.28 -20.23
CA SER A 56 -14.94 -0.86 -21.64
C SER A 56 -14.04 -1.75 -22.50
N LEU A 57 -12.83 -2.07 -22.02
CA LEU A 57 -11.91 -2.98 -22.71
C LEU A 57 -12.49 -4.39 -22.85
N ILE A 58 -13.16 -4.92 -21.82
CA ILE A 58 -13.86 -6.20 -21.89
C ILE A 58 -14.99 -6.12 -22.93
N ALA A 59 -15.79 -5.05 -22.94
CA ALA A 59 -16.87 -4.88 -23.92
C ALA A 59 -16.34 -4.90 -25.36
N ILE A 60 -15.20 -4.24 -25.60
CA ILE A 60 -14.53 -4.27 -26.91
C ILE A 60 -14.01 -5.66 -27.24
N ALA A 61 -13.31 -6.32 -26.31
CA ALA A 61 -12.78 -7.67 -26.51
C ALA A 61 -13.90 -8.70 -26.76
N MET A 62 -15.09 -8.48 -26.21
CA MET A 62 -16.27 -9.35 -26.34
C MET A 62 -17.18 -9.00 -27.51
N LYS A 63 -16.78 -8.06 -28.38
CA LYS A 63 -17.60 -7.65 -29.53
C LYS A 63 -17.88 -8.81 -30.51
N LEU A 64 -16.94 -9.73 -30.69
CA LEU A 64 -17.10 -10.90 -31.57
C LEU A 64 -18.16 -11.90 -31.05
N PRO A 65 -18.16 -12.33 -29.77
CA PRO A 65 -19.27 -13.08 -29.17
C PRO A 65 -20.65 -12.44 -29.29
N VAL A 66 -20.71 -11.10 -29.28
CA VAL A 66 -21.94 -10.32 -29.37
C VAL A 66 -22.42 -10.18 -30.82
N ASP A 67 -21.58 -10.43 -31.80
CA ASP A 67 -21.88 -10.23 -33.21
C ASP A 67 -22.78 -11.34 -33.79
N LEU A 68 -24.04 -10.98 -34.05
CA LEU A 68 -25.10 -11.84 -34.60
C LEU A 68 -24.99 -12.15 -36.09
N SER A 69 -24.14 -11.45 -36.86
CA SER A 69 -24.06 -11.67 -38.32
C SER A 69 -23.09 -12.79 -38.73
N ALA A 70 -22.24 -13.25 -37.82
CA ALA A 70 -21.15 -14.21 -38.09
C ALA A 70 -21.59 -15.67 -37.83
N ASN A 71 -21.90 -16.40 -38.92
CA ASN A 71 -22.55 -17.73 -38.91
C ASN A 71 -21.68 -18.89 -39.46
N THR A 72 -20.36 -18.72 -39.63
CA THR A 72 -19.50 -19.82 -40.12
C THR A 72 -18.93 -20.69 -38.98
N GLY A 73 -18.64 -21.97 -39.27
CA GLY A 73 -18.13 -22.93 -38.27
C GLY A 73 -16.80 -22.52 -37.60
N ASN A 74 -15.92 -21.81 -38.33
CA ASN A 74 -14.68 -21.26 -37.76
C ASN A 74 -14.95 -20.10 -36.80
N GLU A 75 -15.94 -19.24 -37.10
CA GLU A 75 -16.34 -18.13 -36.23
C GLU A 75 -16.95 -18.63 -34.91
N MET A 76 -17.65 -19.77 -34.93
CA MET A 76 -18.17 -20.40 -33.71
C MET A 76 -17.04 -20.82 -32.75
N PHE A 77 -15.93 -21.34 -33.27
CA PHE A 77 -14.79 -21.75 -32.46
C PHE A 77 -14.08 -20.56 -31.81
N THR A 78 -13.84 -19.48 -32.57
CA THR A 78 -13.28 -18.23 -32.03
C THR A 78 -14.19 -17.60 -30.98
N LYS A 79 -15.52 -17.63 -31.17
CA LYS A 79 -16.49 -17.17 -30.16
C LYS A 79 -16.35 -17.94 -28.84
N ILE A 80 -16.14 -19.26 -28.89
CA ILE A 80 -15.87 -20.08 -27.68
C ILE A 80 -14.55 -19.64 -27.02
N ILE A 81 -13.48 -19.41 -27.78
CA ILE A 81 -12.20 -18.90 -27.24
C ILE A 81 -12.39 -17.54 -26.55
N SER A 82 -13.14 -16.62 -27.16
CA SER A 82 -13.48 -15.33 -26.56
C SER A 82 -14.25 -15.48 -25.25
N ILE A 83 -15.17 -16.45 -25.16
CA ILE A 83 -15.90 -16.76 -23.93
C ILE A 83 -14.96 -17.32 -22.86
N LEU A 84 -14.05 -18.24 -23.20
CA LEU A 84 -13.04 -18.74 -22.27
C LEU A 84 -12.16 -17.60 -21.74
N PHE A 85 -11.77 -16.69 -22.63
CA PHE A 85 -11.02 -15.49 -22.27
C PHE A 85 -11.81 -14.57 -21.32
N LEU A 86 -13.11 -14.41 -21.53
CA LEU A 86 -13.99 -13.69 -20.60
C LEU A 86 -13.94 -14.31 -19.22
N VAL A 87 -14.12 -15.62 -19.10
CA VAL A 87 -14.11 -16.31 -17.79
C VAL A 87 -12.77 -16.14 -17.08
N VAL A 88 -11.65 -16.17 -17.81
CA VAL A 88 -10.32 -15.90 -17.24
C VAL A 88 -10.22 -14.44 -16.77
N MET A 89 -10.73 -13.47 -17.53
CA MET A 89 -10.79 -12.07 -17.09
C MET A 89 -11.63 -11.92 -15.81
N LEU A 90 -12.79 -12.60 -15.73
CA LEU A 90 -13.66 -12.63 -14.54
C LEU A 90 -12.91 -13.15 -13.31
N ALA A 91 -12.24 -14.29 -13.45
CA ALA A 91 -11.44 -14.88 -12.38
C ALA A 91 -10.28 -13.96 -11.95
N ASN A 92 -9.72 -13.20 -12.90
CA ASN A 92 -8.63 -12.30 -12.61
C ASN A 92 -9.08 -11.10 -11.80
N PHE A 93 -10.09 -10.33 -12.19
CA PHE A 93 -10.43 -9.11 -11.45
C PHE A 93 -11.15 -9.36 -10.11
N LEU A 94 -11.60 -10.58 -9.80
CA LEU A 94 -12.44 -10.86 -8.63
C LEU A 94 -11.90 -10.29 -7.29
N PRO A 95 -10.60 -10.44 -6.93
CA PRO A 95 -10.02 -9.77 -5.76
C PRO A 95 -10.08 -8.23 -5.76
N SER A 96 -10.25 -7.58 -6.92
CA SER A 96 -10.34 -6.12 -7.00
C SER A 96 -11.63 -5.56 -6.37
N LEU A 97 -12.69 -6.37 -6.28
CA LEU A 97 -13.93 -5.98 -5.60
C LEU A 97 -13.67 -5.58 -4.14
N GLY A 98 -12.66 -6.19 -3.50
CA GLY A 98 -12.27 -5.87 -2.12
C GLY A 98 -11.50 -4.56 -1.94
N LEU A 99 -11.15 -3.84 -3.02
CA LEU A 99 -10.48 -2.53 -2.97
C LEU A 99 -11.44 -1.35 -3.04
N MET A 100 -12.68 -1.59 -3.46
CA MET A 100 -13.61 -0.52 -3.79
C MET A 100 -14.36 -0.06 -2.55
N ASP A 101 -14.61 1.25 -2.49
CA ASP A 101 -15.64 1.84 -1.65
C ASP A 101 -17.01 1.23 -2.01
N ASP A 102 -17.92 1.10 -1.04
CA ASP A 102 -19.30 0.67 -1.22
C ASP A 102 -19.99 1.38 -2.41
N LYS A 103 -19.75 2.69 -2.62
CA LYS A 103 -20.32 3.44 -3.75
C LYS A 103 -19.71 3.04 -5.09
N GLU A 104 -18.38 3.00 -5.16
CA GLU A 104 -17.65 2.61 -6.38
C GLU A 104 -17.99 1.17 -6.77
N LEU A 105 -18.02 0.26 -5.79
CA LEU A 105 -18.39 -1.13 -5.95
C LEU A 105 -19.79 -1.24 -6.59
N LEU A 106 -20.78 -0.50 -6.07
CA LEU A 106 -22.15 -0.56 -6.61
C LEU A 106 -22.23 -0.10 -8.07
N VAL A 107 -21.59 1.03 -8.42
CA VAL A 107 -21.62 1.56 -9.79
C VAL A 107 -20.91 0.61 -10.76
N ASN A 108 -19.71 0.15 -10.42
CA ASN A 108 -18.95 -0.78 -11.25
C ASN A 108 -19.68 -2.12 -11.41
N MET A 109 -20.36 -2.59 -10.37
CA MET A 109 -21.18 -3.80 -10.43
C MET A 109 -22.39 -3.67 -11.33
N ILE A 110 -23.12 -2.55 -11.29
CA ILE A 110 -24.26 -2.31 -12.19
C ILE A 110 -23.78 -2.32 -13.65
N ALA A 111 -22.73 -1.56 -13.97
CA ALA A 111 -22.18 -1.49 -15.31
C ALA A 111 -21.74 -2.88 -15.82
N TRP A 112 -21.11 -3.65 -14.94
CA TRP A 112 -20.67 -5.00 -15.25
C TRP A 112 -21.83 -5.99 -15.44
N VAL A 113 -22.87 -5.94 -14.60
CA VAL A 113 -24.09 -6.77 -14.76
C VAL A 113 -24.76 -6.51 -16.10
N ILE A 114 -24.87 -5.24 -16.51
CA ILE A 114 -25.46 -4.86 -17.81
C ILE A 114 -24.65 -5.47 -18.96
N LEU A 115 -23.32 -5.34 -18.92
CA LEU A 115 -22.44 -5.91 -19.94
C LEU A 115 -22.60 -7.43 -20.04
N LEU A 116 -22.65 -8.12 -18.90
CA LEU A 116 -22.80 -9.57 -18.89
C LEU A 116 -24.17 -10.05 -19.36
N ILE A 117 -25.25 -9.38 -18.98
CA ILE A 117 -26.59 -9.70 -19.48
C ILE A 117 -26.58 -9.57 -21.01
N THR A 118 -25.97 -8.51 -21.54
CA THR A 118 -25.85 -8.27 -22.98
C THR A 118 -25.10 -9.41 -23.67
N ILE A 119 -23.93 -9.82 -23.16
CA ILE A 119 -23.15 -10.93 -23.74
C ILE A 119 -23.96 -12.24 -23.65
N THR A 120 -24.58 -12.52 -22.51
CA THR A 120 -25.33 -13.76 -22.28
C THR A 120 -26.51 -13.91 -23.22
N VAL A 121 -27.34 -12.86 -23.36
CA VAL A 121 -28.51 -12.88 -24.25
C VAL A 121 -28.08 -13.12 -25.69
N ASN A 122 -27.05 -12.44 -26.18
CA ASN A 122 -26.56 -12.61 -27.55
C ASN A 122 -25.98 -14.01 -27.82
N VAL A 123 -25.29 -14.60 -26.83
CA VAL A 123 -24.78 -15.97 -26.95
C VAL A 123 -25.91 -17.00 -26.89
N VAL A 124 -26.91 -16.81 -26.01
CA VAL A 124 -28.08 -17.70 -25.93
C VAL A 124 -28.87 -17.69 -27.24
N ILE A 125 -29.11 -16.52 -27.83
CA ILE A 125 -29.78 -16.39 -29.13
C ILE A 125 -29.04 -17.20 -30.20
N HIS A 126 -27.71 -17.09 -30.27
CA HIS A 126 -26.91 -17.91 -31.20
C HIS A 126 -26.98 -19.41 -30.92
N CYS A 127 -26.89 -19.81 -29.66
CA CYS A 127 -26.96 -21.23 -29.28
C CYS A 127 -28.31 -21.85 -29.68
N LEU A 128 -29.41 -21.09 -29.54
CA LEU A 128 -30.74 -21.50 -29.99
C LEU A 128 -30.83 -21.60 -31.52
N ALA A 129 -30.15 -20.70 -32.25
CA ALA A 129 -30.18 -20.67 -33.71
C ALA A 129 -29.42 -21.84 -34.38
N LEU A 130 -28.34 -22.36 -33.75
CA LEU A 130 -27.41 -23.31 -34.40
C LEU A 130 -27.51 -24.76 -33.89
N SER A 131 -28.45 -25.08 -33.00
CA SER A 131 -28.74 -26.44 -32.51
C SER A 131 -27.50 -27.30 -32.16
N LEU A 132 -26.58 -26.80 -31.32
CA LEU A 132 -25.44 -27.59 -30.81
C LEU A 132 -24.98 -27.20 -29.38
N LEU A 133 -24.74 -28.28 -28.60
CA LEU A 133 -24.19 -28.49 -27.24
C LEU A 133 -24.62 -27.60 -26.05
N ALA A 134 -25.43 -28.18 -25.15
CA ALA A 134 -25.75 -27.70 -23.80
C ALA A 134 -24.52 -27.37 -22.92
N PHE A 135 -23.33 -27.88 -23.27
CA PHE A 135 -22.08 -27.69 -22.53
C PHE A 135 -21.55 -26.25 -22.58
N GLY A 136 -21.68 -25.55 -23.73
CA GLY A 136 -21.24 -24.16 -23.88
C GLY A 136 -22.07 -23.17 -23.07
N ILE A 137 -23.38 -23.45 -22.94
CA ILE A 137 -24.33 -22.69 -22.14
C ILE A 137 -23.98 -22.83 -20.64
N PHE A 138 -23.72 -24.05 -20.16
CA PHE A 138 -23.37 -24.30 -18.76
C PHE A 138 -22.05 -23.64 -18.35
N LEU A 139 -21.06 -23.62 -19.25
CA LEU A 139 -19.75 -22.98 -19.06
C LEU A 139 -19.82 -21.45 -18.88
N LEU A 140 -20.88 -20.81 -19.40
CA LEU A 140 -21.07 -19.36 -19.44
C LEU A 140 -21.96 -18.85 -18.30
N PHE A 141 -23.05 -19.56 -18.02
CA PHE A 141 -23.98 -19.21 -16.94
C PHE A 141 -23.36 -19.39 -15.56
N PHE A 142 -22.49 -20.38 -15.37
CA PHE A 142 -21.89 -20.68 -14.07
C PHE A 142 -20.98 -19.54 -13.53
N PRO A 143 -20.01 -19.02 -14.32
CA PRO A 143 -19.27 -17.80 -13.97
C PRO A 143 -20.16 -16.56 -13.76
N LEU A 144 -21.21 -16.42 -14.57
CA LEU A 144 -22.18 -15.31 -14.51
C LEU A 144 -22.91 -15.24 -13.16
N LEU A 145 -23.35 -16.42 -12.68
CA LEU A 145 -24.10 -16.59 -11.44
C LEU A 145 -23.23 -16.40 -10.18
N LEU A 146 -21.90 -16.46 -10.31
CA LEU A 146 -20.97 -16.51 -9.18
C LEU A 146 -20.39 -15.15 -8.76
N VAL A 147 -20.19 -14.22 -9.67
CA VAL A 147 -19.56 -12.93 -9.36
C VAL A 147 -20.54 -11.96 -8.67
N PHE A 148 -21.83 -12.02 -9.01
CA PHE A 148 -22.87 -11.20 -8.37
C PHE A 148 -23.00 -11.48 -6.85
N PRO A 149 -23.08 -12.74 -6.40
CA PRO A 149 -23.01 -13.08 -4.98
C PRO A 149 -21.79 -12.53 -4.24
N ILE A 150 -20.60 -12.58 -4.85
CA ILE A 150 -19.36 -12.13 -4.19
C ILE A 150 -19.39 -10.63 -3.97
N ALA A 151 -19.81 -9.88 -4.98
CA ALA A 151 -19.93 -8.44 -4.86
C ALA A 151 -20.89 -8.01 -3.75
N LEU A 152 -21.97 -8.77 -3.53
CA LEU A 152 -22.92 -8.52 -2.46
C LEU A 152 -22.40 -8.92 -1.07
N THR A 153 -21.46 -9.87 -0.99
CA THR A 153 -20.83 -10.24 0.28
C THR A 153 -19.67 -9.35 0.67
N VAL A 154 -19.00 -8.68 -0.28
CA VAL A 154 -17.86 -7.80 0.00
C VAL A 154 -18.17 -6.75 1.09
N PRO A 155 -19.27 -5.96 1.03
CA PRO A 155 -19.55 -4.96 2.06
C PRO A 155 -19.80 -5.58 3.44
N THR A 156 -20.47 -6.74 3.49
CA THR A 156 -20.72 -7.46 4.75
C THR A 156 -19.41 -7.96 5.36
N SER A 157 -18.60 -8.64 4.57
CA SER A 157 -17.28 -9.13 4.98
C SER A 157 -16.38 -7.98 5.44
N ARG A 158 -16.40 -6.85 4.72
CA ARG A 158 -15.67 -5.64 5.08
C ARG A 158 -16.09 -5.12 6.45
N ARG A 159 -17.39 -5.02 6.74
CA ARG A 159 -17.91 -4.58 8.05
C ARG A 159 -17.52 -5.53 9.18
N ILE A 160 -17.59 -6.84 8.97
CA ILE A 160 -17.20 -7.85 9.96
C ILE A 160 -15.70 -7.74 10.27
N LEU A 161 -14.85 -7.68 9.24
CA LEU A 161 -13.40 -7.55 9.41
C LEU A 161 -13.02 -6.24 10.10
N GLU A 162 -13.72 -5.16 9.77
CA GLU A 162 -13.51 -3.85 10.37
C GLU A 162 -13.88 -3.82 11.86
N HIS A 163 -15.00 -4.44 12.23
CA HIS A 163 -15.43 -4.57 13.62
C HIS A 163 -14.40 -5.34 14.44
N LYS A 164 -14.01 -6.53 13.98
CA LYS A 164 -13.02 -7.37 14.66
C LYS A 164 -11.65 -6.68 14.75
N TYR A 165 -11.27 -5.92 13.72
CA TYR A 165 -10.04 -5.12 13.75
C TYR A 165 -10.08 -4.07 14.86
N LYS A 166 -11.20 -3.35 15.02
CA LYS A 166 -11.35 -2.33 16.08
C LYS A 166 -11.32 -2.96 17.47
N GLU A 167 -11.91 -4.14 17.66
CA GLU A 167 -11.83 -4.88 18.93
C GLU A 167 -10.40 -5.30 19.25
N LEU A 168 -9.72 -5.97 18.31
CA LEU A 168 -8.33 -6.37 18.50
C LEU A 168 -7.38 -5.19 18.66
N HIS A 169 -7.61 -4.07 17.98
CA HIS A 169 -6.83 -2.85 18.14
C HIS A 169 -6.98 -2.25 19.53
N LYS A 170 -8.21 -2.23 20.09
CA LYS A 170 -8.45 -1.78 21.48
C LYS A 170 -7.72 -2.67 22.49
N GLU A 171 -7.78 -4.00 22.32
CA GLU A 171 -7.02 -4.93 23.17
C GLU A 171 -5.51 -4.81 22.99
N ALA A 172 -5.08 -4.41 21.79
CA ALA A 172 -3.68 -4.32 21.42
C ALA A 172 -2.99 -3.03 21.87
N SER A 173 -3.76 -1.98 22.16
CA SER A 173 -3.24 -0.68 22.51
C SER A 173 -2.86 -0.65 23.98
N SER A 174 -1.57 -0.75 24.28
CA SER A 174 -1.03 -0.46 25.61
C SER A 174 -0.88 1.05 25.81
N PRO A 175 -0.83 1.55 27.07
CA PRO A 175 -0.44 2.92 27.34
C PRO A 175 0.90 3.23 26.65
N GLN A 176 0.95 4.37 25.96
CA GLN A 176 2.13 4.82 25.23
C GLN A 176 3.16 5.34 26.22
N ASP A 177 3.95 4.46 26.83
CA ASP A 177 5.20 4.86 27.47
C ASP A 177 6.29 4.98 26.39
N ILE A 178 7.20 5.96 26.53
CA ILE A 178 8.32 6.15 25.58
C ILE A 178 9.28 4.98 25.75
N GLN A 179 9.05 3.90 25.00
CA GLN A 179 9.95 2.77 24.98
C GLN A 179 10.74 2.79 23.67
N PHE A 180 12.01 3.21 23.74
CA PHE A 180 12.96 3.15 22.62
C PHE A 180 13.41 1.72 22.27
N SER A 181 12.62 0.71 22.65
CA SER A 181 12.90 -0.70 22.37
C SER A 181 12.57 -1.02 20.92
N SER A 182 13.61 -1.14 20.09
CA SER A 182 13.47 -1.57 18.70
C SER A 182 12.80 -2.94 18.58
N LYS A 183 13.01 -3.83 19.54
CA LYS A 183 12.39 -5.18 19.57
C LYS A 183 10.88 -5.11 19.76
N GLU A 184 10.41 -4.27 20.67
CA GLU A 184 8.98 -4.11 20.93
C GLU A 184 8.25 -3.42 19.78
N LEU A 185 8.86 -2.38 19.20
CA LEU A 185 8.33 -1.75 17.99
C LEU A 185 8.27 -2.75 16.83
N GLU A 186 9.26 -3.64 16.73
CA GLU A 186 9.27 -4.71 15.72
C GLU A 186 8.13 -5.71 15.94
N ASP A 187 7.86 -6.10 17.19
CA ASP A 187 6.75 -7.00 17.54
C ASP A 187 5.39 -6.32 17.28
N ASN A 188 5.25 -5.02 17.59
CA ASN A 188 4.07 -4.22 17.27
C ASN A 188 3.84 -4.14 15.75
N VAL A 189 4.88 -3.82 14.96
CA VAL A 189 4.80 -3.80 13.49
C VAL A 189 4.34 -5.15 12.95
N LYS A 190 4.90 -6.26 13.46
CA LYS A 190 4.53 -7.62 13.03
C LYS A 190 3.08 -7.97 13.40
N LYS A 191 2.62 -7.58 14.59
CA LYS A 191 1.26 -7.78 15.07
C LYS A 191 0.24 -7.04 14.22
N TYR A 192 0.44 -5.73 14.00
CA TYR A 192 -0.43 -4.94 13.14
C TYR A 192 -0.38 -5.39 11.68
N TRP A 193 0.79 -5.85 11.20
CA TRP A 193 0.91 -6.47 9.88
C TRP A 193 0.07 -7.74 9.74
N MET A 194 0.05 -8.60 10.76
CA MET A 194 -0.79 -9.80 10.76
C MET A 194 -2.28 -9.43 10.66
N MET A 195 -2.73 -8.47 11.47
CA MET A 195 -4.11 -7.97 11.42
C MET A 195 -4.44 -7.37 10.05
N ALA A 196 -3.57 -6.52 9.49
CA ALA A 196 -3.85 -5.82 8.24
C ALA A 196 -3.79 -6.73 6.99
N GLU A 197 -3.00 -7.80 7.00
CA GLU A 197 -2.98 -8.75 5.89
C GLU A 197 -4.19 -9.69 5.96
N THR A 198 -4.53 -10.19 7.15
CA THR A 198 -5.65 -11.13 7.35
C THR A 198 -7.01 -10.43 7.28
N GLY A 199 -7.07 -9.18 7.74
CA GLY A 199 -8.25 -8.31 7.67
C GLY A 199 -8.47 -7.60 6.33
N ASN A 200 -7.69 -7.92 5.29
CA ASN A 200 -7.87 -7.34 3.96
C ASN A 200 -9.02 -8.05 3.20
N PRO A 201 -10.09 -7.34 2.78
CA PRO A 201 -11.18 -7.93 2.01
C PRO A 201 -10.73 -8.60 0.71
N GLN A 202 -9.69 -8.07 0.03
CA GLN A 202 -9.13 -8.71 -1.16
C GLN A 202 -8.58 -10.10 -0.86
N PHE A 203 -7.91 -10.24 0.28
CA PHE A 203 -7.31 -11.51 0.70
C PHE A 203 -8.41 -12.53 1.04
N SER A 204 -9.46 -12.08 1.74
CA SER A 204 -10.63 -12.92 2.01
C SER A 204 -11.31 -13.40 0.72
N ILE A 205 -11.50 -12.51 -0.26
CA ILE A 205 -12.08 -12.87 -1.57
C ILE A 205 -11.15 -13.82 -2.35
N ALA A 206 -9.84 -13.53 -2.38
CA ALA A 206 -8.87 -14.36 -3.09
C ALA A 206 -8.80 -15.79 -2.51
N CYS A 207 -8.95 -15.93 -1.20
CA CYS A 207 -8.99 -17.21 -0.49
C CYS A 207 -10.39 -17.86 -0.43
N SER A 208 -11.42 -17.19 -0.95
CA SER A 208 -12.79 -17.72 -0.99
C SER A 208 -12.89 -18.96 -1.86
N GLU A 209 -13.92 -19.77 -1.58
CA GLU A 209 -14.18 -21.00 -2.32
C GLU A 209 -14.56 -20.73 -3.78
N ILE A 210 -15.15 -19.58 -4.06
CA ILE A 210 -15.50 -19.20 -5.43
C ILE A 210 -14.24 -18.83 -6.23
N SER A 211 -13.33 -18.05 -5.65
CA SER A 211 -12.02 -17.77 -6.25
C SER A 211 -11.22 -19.05 -6.51
N SER A 212 -11.27 -20.00 -5.57
CA SER A 212 -10.66 -21.31 -5.72
C SER A 212 -11.31 -22.13 -6.86
N ALA A 213 -12.63 -22.16 -6.96
CA ALA A 213 -13.35 -22.83 -8.05
C ALA A 213 -13.00 -22.24 -9.42
N PHE A 214 -12.91 -20.91 -9.52
CA PHE A 214 -12.41 -20.23 -10.72
C PHE A 214 -10.99 -20.68 -11.09
N GLY A 215 -10.10 -20.88 -10.11
CA GLY A 215 -8.77 -21.41 -10.36
C GLY A 215 -8.76 -22.82 -10.95
N VAL A 216 -9.65 -23.71 -10.49
CA VAL A 216 -9.81 -25.06 -11.07
C VAL A 216 -10.30 -24.97 -12.52
N ILE A 217 -11.32 -24.16 -12.78
CA ILE A 217 -11.88 -23.94 -14.13
C ILE A 217 -10.81 -23.35 -15.06
N CYS A 218 -10.08 -22.33 -14.62
CA CYS A 218 -9.00 -21.70 -15.37
C CYS A 218 -7.85 -22.67 -15.67
N SER A 219 -7.59 -23.64 -14.78
CA SER A 219 -6.60 -24.71 -15.02
C SER A 219 -6.98 -25.57 -16.22
N VAL A 220 -8.24 -26.03 -16.27
CA VAL A 220 -8.77 -26.82 -17.40
C VAL A 220 -8.72 -26.02 -18.70
N PHE A 221 -9.12 -24.74 -18.65
CA PHE A 221 -9.11 -23.87 -19.83
C PHE A 221 -7.70 -23.58 -20.33
N SER A 222 -6.74 -23.38 -19.42
CA SER A 222 -5.34 -23.16 -19.77
C SER A 222 -4.74 -24.39 -20.46
N PHE A 223 -5.00 -25.59 -19.92
CA PHE A 223 -4.52 -26.83 -20.52
C PHE A 223 -5.08 -27.04 -21.93
N GLY A 224 -6.39 -26.87 -22.12
CA GLY A 224 -7.02 -26.95 -23.44
C GLY A 224 -6.49 -25.90 -24.42
N SER A 225 -6.33 -24.66 -23.97
CA SER A 225 -5.85 -23.55 -24.81
C SER A 225 -4.38 -23.70 -25.20
N LEU A 226 -3.53 -24.27 -24.34
CA LEU A 226 -2.13 -24.56 -24.64
C LEU A 226 -2.00 -25.61 -25.75
N LEU A 227 -2.78 -26.69 -25.68
CA LEU A 227 -2.82 -27.73 -26.72
C LEU A 227 -3.27 -27.16 -28.06
N LEU A 228 -4.28 -26.29 -28.05
CA LEU A 228 -4.77 -25.60 -29.25
C LEU A 228 -3.72 -24.64 -29.83
N LEU A 229 -3.01 -23.88 -28.99
CA LEU A 229 -1.95 -22.95 -29.42
C LEU A 229 -0.78 -23.71 -30.08
N LEU A 230 -0.38 -24.86 -29.52
CA LEU A 230 0.64 -25.74 -30.10
C LEU A 230 0.18 -26.32 -31.46
N GLY A 231 -1.09 -26.71 -31.58
CA GLY A 231 -1.67 -27.16 -32.85
C GLY A 231 -1.76 -26.04 -33.90
N ALA A 232 -2.07 -24.82 -33.47
CA ALA A 232 -2.19 -23.64 -34.33
C ALA A 232 -0.86 -23.19 -34.97
N LEU A 233 0.26 -23.41 -34.26
CA LEU A 233 1.61 -23.16 -34.77
C LEU A 233 2.03 -24.19 -35.85
N GLY A 234 1.40 -25.36 -35.89
CA GLY A 234 1.74 -26.47 -36.79
C GLY A 234 0.91 -26.60 -38.09
N LYS A 235 -0.24 -25.92 -38.21
CA LYS A 235 -1.13 -26.02 -39.40
C LYS A 235 -1.45 -24.66 -40.03
N ARG A 236 -1.50 -24.60 -41.37
CA ARG A 236 -2.13 -23.49 -42.09
C ARG A 236 -3.64 -23.62 -41.99
N TYR A 237 -4.30 -22.65 -41.35
CA TYR A 237 -5.75 -22.55 -41.32
C TYR A 237 -6.28 -22.16 -42.71
N ASN A 238 -7.28 -22.88 -43.22
CA ASN A 238 -8.04 -22.43 -44.38
C ASN A 238 -9.07 -21.39 -43.90
N LEU A 239 -8.86 -20.15 -44.33
CA LEU A 239 -9.56 -18.94 -43.88
C LEU A 239 -10.68 -18.48 -44.84
N GLU A 240 -11.20 -19.38 -45.66
CA GLU A 240 -12.23 -19.05 -46.64
C GLU A 240 -13.61 -19.18 -45.98
N GLY A 241 -14.16 -18.06 -45.48
CA GLY A 241 -15.56 -17.97 -45.07
C GLY A 241 -15.94 -16.89 -44.04
N SER A 242 -15.00 -16.33 -43.27
CA SER A 242 -15.32 -15.37 -42.20
C SER A 242 -15.39 -13.92 -42.68
N ASP A 243 -16.38 -13.16 -42.18
CA ASP A 243 -16.51 -11.71 -42.41
C ASP A 243 -15.30 -10.95 -41.84
N TYR A 244 -14.67 -11.49 -40.79
CA TYR A 244 -13.48 -10.93 -40.14
C TYR A 244 -12.17 -11.24 -40.90
N LYS A 245 -12.21 -12.06 -41.96
CA LYS A 245 -11.05 -12.43 -42.81
C LYS A 245 -9.81 -12.80 -41.96
N TRP A 246 -8.63 -12.24 -42.26
CA TRP A 246 -7.36 -12.54 -41.56
C TRP A 246 -7.35 -12.17 -40.08
N SER A 247 -8.20 -11.22 -39.65
CA SER A 247 -8.18 -10.71 -38.28
C SER A 247 -8.64 -11.76 -37.26
N ILE A 248 -9.44 -12.75 -37.68
CA ILE A 248 -9.91 -13.83 -36.80
C ILE A 248 -8.75 -14.65 -36.22
N LYS A 249 -7.72 -14.91 -37.04
CA LYS A 249 -6.51 -15.62 -36.61
C LYS A 249 -5.73 -14.83 -35.56
N VAL A 250 -5.71 -13.51 -35.69
CA VAL A 250 -5.03 -12.63 -34.73
C VAL A 250 -5.78 -12.61 -33.40
N ILE A 251 -7.11 -12.53 -33.46
CA ILE A 251 -7.98 -12.62 -32.27
C ILE A 251 -7.75 -13.96 -31.56
N ASP A 252 -7.80 -15.08 -32.28
CA ASP A 252 -7.58 -16.43 -31.73
C ASP A 252 -6.24 -16.53 -30.99
N ILE A 253 -5.14 -16.12 -31.62
CA ILE A 253 -3.80 -16.20 -31.02
C ILE A 253 -3.70 -15.35 -29.76
N VAL A 254 -4.15 -14.08 -29.83
CA VAL A 254 -4.06 -13.15 -28.70
C VAL A 254 -4.92 -13.62 -27.53
N GLN A 255 -6.15 -14.08 -27.79
CA GLN A 255 -7.05 -14.53 -26.73
C GLN A 255 -6.63 -15.88 -26.14
N LEU A 256 -6.15 -16.84 -26.95
CA LEU A 256 -5.57 -18.10 -26.43
C LEU A 256 -4.36 -17.84 -25.54
N PHE A 257 -3.45 -16.98 -25.99
CA PHE A 257 -2.32 -16.55 -25.16
C PHE A 257 -2.82 -15.86 -23.87
N GLY A 258 -3.84 -15.01 -24.00
CA GLY A 258 -4.52 -14.36 -22.89
C GLY A 258 -5.13 -15.32 -21.88
N VAL A 259 -5.73 -16.42 -22.32
CA VAL A 259 -6.28 -17.48 -21.45
C VAL A 259 -5.14 -18.15 -20.68
N VAL A 260 -4.05 -18.55 -21.35
CA VAL A 260 -2.91 -19.22 -20.71
C VAL A 260 -2.26 -18.33 -19.65
N VAL A 261 -1.94 -17.08 -20.00
CA VAL A 261 -1.31 -16.12 -19.10
C VAL A 261 -2.25 -15.70 -17.97
N GLY A 262 -3.50 -15.39 -18.30
CA GLY A 262 -4.51 -14.98 -17.32
C GLY A 262 -4.84 -16.09 -16.33
N SER A 263 -4.78 -17.36 -16.71
CA SER A 263 -5.05 -18.48 -15.79
C SER A 263 -4.01 -18.65 -14.68
N ILE A 264 -2.81 -18.07 -14.80
CA ILE A 264 -1.75 -18.20 -13.78
C ILE A 264 -2.25 -17.75 -12.41
N ALA A 265 -2.76 -16.51 -12.28
CA ALA A 265 -3.14 -15.96 -10.98
C ALA A 265 -4.31 -16.74 -10.31
N PRO A 266 -5.42 -17.07 -11.00
CA PRO A 266 -6.48 -17.93 -10.46
C PRO A 266 -5.99 -19.31 -9.99
N ILE A 267 -5.11 -19.97 -10.74
CA ILE A 267 -4.55 -21.29 -10.34
C ILE A 267 -3.80 -21.17 -9.02
N PHE A 268 -2.93 -20.17 -8.89
CA PHE A 268 -2.19 -19.95 -7.65
C PHE A 268 -3.08 -19.54 -6.47
N ARG A 269 -4.18 -18.81 -6.72
CA ARG A 269 -5.20 -18.52 -5.69
C ARG A 269 -5.86 -19.78 -5.18
N CYS A 270 -6.24 -20.69 -6.07
CA CYS A 270 -6.77 -22.00 -5.71
C CYS A 270 -5.77 -22.79 -4.84
N LEU A 271 -4.50 -22.88 -5.26
CA LEU A 271 -3.46 -23.53 -4.46
C LEU A 271 -3.26 -22.86 -3.10
N THR A 272 -3.33 -21.53 -3.06
CA THR A 272 -3.20 -20.76 -1.82
C THR A 272 -4.38 -21.03 -0.88
N SER A 273 -5.62 -21.01 -1.36
CA SER A 273 -6.83 -21.32 -0.56
C SER A 273 -6.79 -22.74 0.02
N ILE A 274 -6.30 -23.71 -0.75
CA ILE A 274 -6.10 -25.09 -0.27
C ILE A 274 -5.01 -25.14 0.81
N SER A 275 -3.94 -24.36 0.66
CA SER A 275 -2.87 -24.28 1.68
C SER A 275 -3.26 -23.43 2.90
N TYR A 276 -4.26 -22.56 2.75
CA TYR A 276 -4.75 -21.59 3.74
C TYR A 276 -5.57 -22.29 4.82
N PHE A 277 -6.43 -23.23 4.41
CA PHE A 277 -7.13 -24.12 5.31
C PHE A 277 -6.30 -25.38 5.54
N ASN A 278 -5.99 -25.72 6.79
CA ASN A 278 -5.25 -26.96 7.08
C ASN A 278 -5.96 -28.16 6.41
N LEU A 279 -5.28 -28.78 5.43
CA LEU A 279 -5.80 -29.89 4.61
C LEU A 279 -6.35 -31.03 5.48
N SER A 280 -5.70 -31.28 6.63
CA SER A 280 -6.05 -32.29 7.62
C SER A 280 -7.31 -31.94 8.44
N THR A 281 -7.53 -30.66 8.79
CA THR A 281 -8.69 -30.28 9.61
C THR A 281 -9.97 -30.19 8.80
N LYS A 282 -9.89 -29.84 7.50
CA LYS A 282 -11.06 -29.72 6.61
C LYS A 282 -11.67 -31.10 6.25
N LEU A 283 -10.86 -32.17 6.16
CA LEU A 283 -11.35 -33.54 5.96
C LEU A 283 -11.85 -34.20 7.25
N GLY A 284 -11.24 -33.92 8.40
CA GLY A 284 -11.50 -34.65 9.65
C GLY A 284 -12.81 -34.31 10.37
N LYS A 285 -13.48 -33.20 10.05
CA LYS A 285 -14.63 -32.68 10.80
C LYS A 285 -15.96 -32.61 9.99
N ASN A 286 -16.24 -33.64 9.18
CA ASN A 286 -17.53 -33.93 8.50
C ASN A 286 -17.61 -33.50 7.03
N TYR A 287 -17.72 -34.50 6.14
CA TYR A 287 -18.11 -34.36 4.72
C TYR A 287 -19.41 -33.54 4.52
N LEU A 288 -20.29 -33.51 5.53
CA LEU A 288 -21.55 -32.77 5.50
C LEU A 288 -21.39 -31.24 5.57
N ASN A 289 -20.22 -30.73 5.98
CA ASN A 289 -19.95 -29.28 5.99
C ASN A 289 -19.85 -28.68 4.57
N VAL A 290 -19.70 -29.51 3.54
CA VAL A 290 -19.70 -29.09 2.12
C VAL A 290 -21.04 -28.48 1.71
N PHE A 291 -22.15 -28.92 2.31
CA PHE A 291 -23.50 -28.41 2.01
C PHE A 291 -23.94 -27.25 2.92
N ARG A 292 -23.18 -26.97 3.99
CA ARG A 292 -23.50 -25.88 4.90
C ARG A 292 -23.04 -24.55 4.31
N VAL A 293 -23.94 -23.63 4.02
CA VAL A 293 -23.60 -22.27 3.56
C VAL A 293 -23.49 -21.33 4.76
N GLU A 294 -22.42 -20.55 4.82
CA GLU A 294 -22.17 -19.61 5.90
C GLU A 294 -23.14 -18.42 5.85
N LYS A 295 -23.52 -17.91 7.03
CA LYS A 295 -24.53 -16.84 7.15
C LYS A 295 -24.14 -15.56 6.39
N HIS A 296 -22.85 -15.24 6.34
CA HIS A 296 -22.35 -14.03 5.68
C HIS A 296 -22.66 -13.99 4.18
N TRP A 297 -22.82 -15.15 3.52
CA TRP A 297 -23.24 -15.21 2.11
C TRP A 297 -24.64 -14.63 1.90
N ILE A 298 -25.58 -14.99 2.78
CA ILE A 298 -27.01 -14.73 2.59
C ILE A 298 -27.46 -13.46 3.34
N GLN A 299 -26.63 -12.92 4.23
CA GLN A 299 -26.97 -11.85 5.16
C GLN A 299 -27.50 -10.58 4.46
N MET A 300 -26.90 -10.15 3.35
CA MET A 300 -27.37 -8.95 2.64
C MET A 300 -28.79 -9.13 2.07
N PHE A 301 -29.08 -10.31 1.51
CA PHE A 301 -30.41 -10.63 1.02
C PHE A 301 -31.45 -10.69 2.15
N GLN A 302 -31.06 -11.16 3.33
CA GLN A 302 -31.93 -11.12 4.52
C GLN A 302 -32.21 -9.68 4.97
N VAL A 303 -31.20 -8.81 4.97
CA VAL A 303 -31.37 -7.38 5.28
C VAL A 303 -32.31 -6.72 4.26
N TRP A 304 -32.14 -7.01 2.96
CA TRP A 304 -33.03 -6.48 1.92
C TRP A 304 -34.46 -7.00 2.05
N LYS A 305 -34.64 -8.25 2.48
CA LYS A 305 -35.96 -8.82 2.77
C LYS A 305 -36.66 -8.07 3.91
N LEU A 306 -35.92 -7.67 4.94
CA LEU A 306 -36.41 -6.90 6.09
C LEU A 306 -36.62 -5.41 5.80
N PHE A 307 -35.90 -4.84 4.83
CA PHE A 307 -35.96 -3.40 4.55
C PHE A 307 -37.32 -2.99 3.94
N HIS A 308 -38.15 -2.27 4.71
CA HIS A 308 -39.34 -1.63 4.19
C HIS A 308 -38.93 -0.42 3.34
N ILE A 309 -38.97 -0.58 2.01
CA ILE A 309 -38.82 0.55 1.11
C ILE A 309 -40.05 1.43 1.34
N SER A 310 -39.85 2.67 1.81
CA SER A 310 -40.89 3.71 1.88
C SER A 310 -41.25 4.12 0.44
N SER A 311 -41.88 3.21 -0.28
CA SER A 311 -42.20 3.42 -1.67
C SER A 311 -43.27 4.50 -1.76
N HIS A 312 -42.97 5.57 -2.50
CA HIS A 312 -43.90 6.59 -2.98
C HIS A 312 -44.92 5.99 -3.99
N ILE A 313 -45.22 4.69 -3.88
CA ILE A 313 -46.19 3.99 -4.72
C ILE A 313 -47.58 4.29 -4.16
N PRO A 314 -48.46 4.97 -4.90
CA PRO A 314 -49.84 5.17 -4.48
C PRO A 314 -50.61 3.84 -4.53
N GLY A 315 -51.36 3.52 -3.47
CA GLY A 315 -52.29 2.38 -3.42
C GLY A 315 -51.84 1.17 -2.58
N ARG A 316 -52.76 0.64 -1.77
CA ARG A 316 -52.54 -0.53 -0.88
C ARG A 316 -52.25 -1.82 -1.64
N HIS A 317 -52.95 -2.06 -2.76
CA HIS A 317 -52.80 -3.28 -3.56
C HIS A 317 -51.45 -3.36 -4.29
N CYS A 318 -50.97 -2.26 -4.88
CA CYS A 318 -49.63 -2.21 -5.48
C CYS A 318 -48.51 -2.41 -4.47
N LYS A 319 -48.65 -1.89 -3.23
CA LYS A 319 -47.67 -2.13 -2.15
C LYS A 319 -47.60 -3.62 -1.76
N ILE A 320 -48.74 -4.30 -1.68
CA ILE A 320 -48.79 -5.75 -1.39
C ILE A 320 -48.13 -6.54 -2.52
N LEU A 321 -48.49 -6.26 -3.78
CA LEU A 321 -47.94 -6.95 -4.95
C LEU A 321 -46.42 -6.73 -5.09
N PHE A 322 -45.95 -5.50 -4.87
CA PHE A 322 -44.52 -5.17 -4.89
C PHE A 322 -43.75 -5.93 -3.80
N ASN A 323 -44.25 -5.95 -2.56
CA ASN A 323 -43.60 -6.69 -1.47
C ASN A 323 -43.62 -8.21 -1.74
N PHE A 324 -44.67 -8.74 -2.35
CA PHE A 324 -44.74 -10.15 -2.75
C PHE A 324 -43.69 -10.47 -3.82
N LEU A 325 -43.67 -9.73 -4.93
CA LEU A 325 -42.68 -9.87 -6.01
C LEU A 325 -41.24 -9.72 -5.50
N LYS A 326 -40.99 -8.71 -4.67
CA LYS A 326 -39.70 -8.48 -4.01
C LYS A 326 -39.27 -9.72 -3.22
N ASN A 327 -40.16 -10.26 -2.38
CA ASN A 327 -39.85 -11.44 -1.57
C ASN A 327 -39.59 -12.68 -2.43
N VAL A 328 -40.35 -12.89 -3.49
CA VAL A 328 -40.14 -13.99 -4.45
C VAL A 328 -38.77 -13.86 -5.12
N ILE A 329 -38.43 -12.68 -5.64
CA ILE A 329 -37.14 -12.41 -6.29
C ILE A 329 -35.99 -12.62 -5.31
N ILE A 330 -36.07 -12.06 -4.09
CA ILE A 330 -35.01 -12.21 -3.09
C ILE A 330 -34.85 -13.68 -2.68
N ASN A 331 -35.94 -14.41 -2.45
CA ASN A 331 -35.85 -15.84 -2.10
C ASN A 331 -35.22 -16.66 -3.23
N PHE A 332 -35.54 -16.34 -4.49
CA PHE A 332 -34.91 -16.97 -5.65
C PHE A 332 -33.42 -16.67 -5.73
N CYS A 333 -33.01 -15.42 -5.51
CA CYS A 333 -31.59 -15.04 -5.45
C CYS A 333 -30.84 -15.76 -4.32
N ILE A 334 -31.45 -15.90 -3.14
CA ILE A 334 -30.88 -16.66 -2.02
C ILE A 334 -30.68 -18.12 -2.41
N ALA A 335 -31.70 -18.76 -3.01
CA ALA A 335 -31.60 -20.15 -3.44
C ALA A 335 -30.49 -20.35 -4.48
N LEU A 336 -30.43 -19.47 -5.49
CA LEU A 336 -29.35 -19.48 -6.49
C LEU A 336 -27.97 -19.31 -5.86
N GLN A 337 -27.82 -18.37 -4.91
CA GLN A 337 -26.56 -18.14 -4.23
C GLN A 337 -26.11 -19.37 -3.42
N VAL A 338 -27.03 -19.99 -2.68
CA VAL A 338 -26.76 -21.22 -1.92
C VAL A 338 -26.28 -22.33 -2.86
N MET A 339 -27.00 -22.56 -3.96
CA MET A 339 -26.63 -23.55 -4.97
C MET A 339 -25.25 -23.27 -5.58
N ALA A 340 -24.96 -22.00 -5.87
CA ALA A 340 -23.69 -21.59 -6.45
C ALA A 340 -22.51 -21.83 -5.50
N VAL A 341 -22.62 -21.44 -4.22
CA VAL A 341 -21.59 -21.67 -3.20
C VAL A 341 -21.35 -23.17 -2.99
N VAL A 342 -22.41 -23.96 -2.87
CA VAL A 342 -22.29 -25.43 -2.73
C VAL A 342 -21.59 -26.05 -3.94
N THR A 343 -21.92 -25.59 -5.16
CA THR A 343 -21.26 -26.08 -6.38
C THR A 343 -19.77 -25.71 -6.38
N CYS A 344 -19.40 -24.50 -5.96
CA CYS A 344 -18.00 -24.11 -5.80
C CYS A 344 -17.26 -24.97 -4.76
N LYS A 345 -17.89 -25.28 -3.62
CA LYS A 345 -17.33 -26.19 -2.62
C LYS A 345 -17.03 -27.56 -3.22
N ILE A 346 -17.95 -28.10 -4.02
CA ILE A 346 -17.76 -29.39 -4.72
C ILE A 346 -16.60 -29.32 -5.72
N ILE A 347 -16.53 -28.27 -6.54
CA ILE A 347 -15.42 -28.08 -7.50
C ILE A 347 -14.07 -28.01 -6.77
N CYS A 348 -14.02 -27.37 -5.60
CA CYS A 348 -12.81 -27.26 -4.79
C CYS A 348 -12.33 -28.59 -4.18
N LEU A 349 -13.16 -29.64 -4.15
CA LEU A 349 -12.73 -30.97 -3.73
C LEU A 349 -11.80 -31.63 -4.75
N VAL A 350 -11.95 -31.31 -6.04
CA VAL A 350 -11.13 -31.87 -7.13
C VAL A 350 -9.63 -31.63 -6.92
N PRO A 351 -9.14 -30.39 -6.73
CA PRO A 351 -7.71 -30.16 -6.52
C PRO A 351 -7.20 -30.70 -5.17
N VAL A 352 -8.06 -30.78 -4.14
CA VAL A 352 -7.70 -31.41 -2.86
C VAL A 352 -7.46 -32.91 -3.04
N LEU A 353 -8.36 -33.59 -3.74
CA LEU A 353 -8.24 -35.01 -4.06
C LEU A 353 -7.01 -35.26 -4.95
N PHE A 354 -6.78 -34.40 -5.95
CA PHE A 354 -5.61 -34.46 -6.81
C PHE A 354 -4.30 -34.29 -6.04
N LEU A 355 -4.19 -33.28 -5.15
CA LEU A 355 -3.00 -33.08 -4.33
C LEU A 355 -2.79 -34.23 -3.32
N LEU A 356 -3.86 -34.85 -2.83
CA LEU A 356 -3.79 -36.03 -1.97
C LEU A 356 -3.27 -37.25 -2.75
N LEU A 357 -3.77 -37.47 -3.97
CA LEU A 357 -3.26 -38.50 -4.88
C LEU A 357 -1.78 -38.27 -5.22
N VAL A 358 -1.39 -37.03 -5.54
CA VAL A 358 0.01 -36.66 -5.79
C VAL A 358 0.85 -36.82 -4.53
N SER A 359 0.35 -36.48 -3.34
CA SER A 359 1.08 -36.65 -2.08
C SER A 359 1.24 -38.12 -1.70
N ILE A 360 0.24 -38.97 -1.98
CA ILE A 360 0.34 -40.42 -1.82
C ILE A 360 1.35 -40.96 -2.83
N CYS A 361 1.27 -40.55 -4.09
CA CYS A 361 2.23 -40.93 -5.13
C CYS A 361 3.65 -40.47 -4.76
N TRP A 362 3.82 -39.24 -4.28
CA TRP A 362 5.10 -38.70 -3.80
C TRP A 362 5.60 -39.43 -2.54
N TYR A 363 4.71 -39.77 -1.60
CA TYR A 363 5.07 -40.56 -0.41
C TYR A 363 5.50 -41.97 -0.80
N LEU A 364 4.81 -42.62 -1.74
CA LEU A 364 5.17 -43.91 -2.31
C LEU A 364 6.50 -43.82 -3.08
N CYS A 365 6.71 -42.76 -3.87
CA CYS A 365 7.99 -42.48 -4.54
C CYS A 365 9.11 -42.18 -3.53
N LYS A 366 8.81 -41.50 -2.42
CA LYS A 366 9.76 -41.22 -1.32
C LYS A 366 10.05 -42.47 -0.48
N LEU A 367 9.10 -43.40 -0.38
CA LEU A 367 9.31 -44.72 0.21
C LEU A 367 10.24 -45.57 -0.68
N LEU A 368 10.19 -45.36 -2.01
CA LEU A 368 11.08 -45.97 -2.99
C LEU A 368 12.46 -45.28 -3.09
N SER A 369 12.56 -43.98 -2.81
CA SER A 369 13.84 -43.25 -2.77
C SER A 369 14.28 -42.99 -1.33
N GLY A 370 15.12 -43.88 -0.79
CA GLY A 370 15.65 -43.77 0.56
C GLY A 370 16.39 -42.44 0.86
N ILE A 371 16.14 -41.95 2.08
CA ILE A 371 16.95 -41.00 2.88
C ILE A 371 17.03 -39.56 2.36
N PHE A 372 16.28 -38.63 2.99
CA PHE A 372 16.80 -37.27 3.28
C PHE A 372 16.16 -36.70 4.56
N LYS A 373 17.05 -36.15 5.42
CA LYS A 373 16.83 -35.65 6.78
C LYS A 373 15.72 -34.59 6.88
N LYS A 374 14.99 -34.63 8.01
CA LYS A 374 14.08 -33.58 8.47
C LYS A 374 14.90 -32.52 9.20
N GLU A 375 14.84 -31.28 8.73
CA GLU A 375 15.40 -30.12 9.44
C GLU A 375 14.39 -29.60 10.47
N ALA A 376 14.84 -29.40 11.71
CA ALA A 376 14.03 -28.96 12.83
C ALA A 376 14.01 -27.42 12.90
N ASN A 377 12.82 -26.82 12.75
CA ASN A 377 12.61 -25.37 12.93
C ASN A 377 12.02 -25.10 14.33
N VAL A 378 12.83 -25.15 15.38
CA VAL A 378 12.33 -25.09 16.78
C VAL A 378 12.26 -23.66 17.34
N SER A 379 12.98 -22.66 16.78
CA SER A 379 12.98 -21.30 17.35
C SER A 379 11.85 -20.38 16.87
N HIS A 380 11.13 -20.74 15.79
CA HIS A 380 10.06 -19.90 15.22
C HIS A 380 8.64 -20.29 15.64
N ASP A 381 8.44 -21.47 16.25
CA ASP A 381 7.10 -21.93 16.63
C ASP A 381 6.50 -21.13 17.79
N ASN A 382 7.31 -20.65 18.73
CA ASN A 382 6.84 -19.84 19.87
C ASN A 382 6.32 -18.45 19.43
N ALA A 383 7.03 -17.77 18.51
CA ALA A 383 6.60 -16.46 18.00
C ALA A 383 5.35 -16.54 17.11
N ILE A 384 5.11 -17.68 16.45
CA ILE A 384 3.89 -17.92 15.68
C ILE A 384 2.71 -18.13 16.63
N SER A 385 2.91 -18.84 17.74
CA SER A 385 1.87 -19.11 18.75
C SER A 385 1.29 -17.83 19.38
N GLU A 386 2.11 -16.83 19.70
CA GLU A 386 1.63 -15.54 20.24
C GLU A 386 0.90 -14.69 19.18
N MET A 387 1.27 -14.85 17.90
CA MET A 387 0.67 -14.11 16.80
C MET A 387 -0.66 -14.68 16.32
N GLU A 388 -1.03 -15.91 16.71
CA GLU A 388 -2.32 -16.54 16.38
C GLU A 388 -3.51 -15.69 16.87
N LYS A 389 -3.37 -14.99 18.01
CA LYS A 389 -4.42 -14.11 18.57
C LYS A 389 -4.75 -12.91 17.66
N TYR A 390 -3.83 -12.51 16.79
CA TYR A 390 -3.95 -11.30 15.98
C TYR A 390 -4.34 -11.57 14.52
N VAL A 391 -4.79 -12.79 14.23
CA VAL A 391 -5.31 -13.20 12.93
C VAL A 391 -6.79 -12.86 12.84
N LEU A 392 -7.16 -12.03 11.87
CA LEU A 392 -8.56 -11.67 11.58
C LEU A 392 -9.18 -12.65 10.59
N GLN A 393 -10.30 -13.26 10.98
CA GLN A 393 -11.06 -14.20 10.15
C GLN A 393 -12.55 -13.91 10.22
N ILE A 394 -13.26 -14.19 9.12
CA ILE A 394 -14.71 -14.04 9.05
C ILE A 394 -15.40 -15.14 9.86
N GLU A 395 -14.90 -16.38 9.80
CA GLU A 395 -15.36 -17.49 10.63
C GLU A 395 -14.39 -17.77 11.79
N ASP A 396 -14.92 -17.91 12.99
CA ASP A 396 -14.14 -18.21 14.20
C ASP A 396 -13.70 -19.69 14.29
N ASP A 397 -14.38 -20.58 13.57
CA ASP A 397 -14.16 -22.03 13.62
C ASP A 397 -12.94 -22.50 12.79
N ILE A 398 -12.45 -21.69 11.85
CA ILE A 398 -11.50 -22.13 10.83
C ILE A 398 -10.12 -21.49 10.99
N LYS A 399 -9.23 -22.15 11.75
CA LYS A 399 -7.87 -21.67 11.99
C LYS A 399 -7.03 -21.55 10.71
N LEU A 400 -6.41 -20.39 10.53
CA LEU A 400 -5.43 -20.09 9.48
C LEU A 400 -4.24 -21.06 9.57
N SER A 401 -3.76 -21.58 8.43
CA SER A 401 -2.58 -22.46 8.45
C SER A 401 -1.33 -21.72 8.95
N LYS A 402 -0.54 -22.40 9.80
CA LYS A 402 0.75 -21.90 10.29
C LYS A 402 1.70 -21.51 9.15
N ARG A 403 1.59 -22.17 8.00
CA ARG A 403 2.38 -21.88 6.79
C ARG A 403 2.09 -20.48 6.24
N VAL A 404 0.81 -20.09 6.16
CA VAL A 404 0.44 -18.76 5.67
C VAL A 404 0.87 -17.68 6.65
N GLN A 405 0.63 -17.88 7.95
CA GLN A 405 1.10 -16.96 8.99
C GLN A 405 2.62 -16.75 8.92
N LYS A 406 3.39 -17.84 8.80
CA LYS A 406 4.85 -17.79 8.64
C LYS A 406 5.27 -17.02 7.39
N ASN A 407 4.60 -17.23 6.26
CA ASN A 407 4.90 -16.50 5.02
C ASN A 407 4.60 -15.00 5.14
N THR A 408 3.46 -14.65 5.75
CA THR A 408 3.07 -13.26 6.03
C THR A 408 4.09 -12.59 6.93
N LEU A 409 4.48 -13.23 8.03
CA LEU A 409 5.48 -12.69 8.97
C LEU A 409 6.86 -12.56 8.32
N ASN A 410 7.29 -13.55 7.54
CA ASN A 410 8.55 -13.49 6.81
C ASN A 410 8.61 -12.32 5.82
N SER A 411 7.47 -11.91 5.25
CA SER A 411 7.44 -10.78 4.31
C SER A 411 7.78 -9.46 4.99
N ILE A 412 7.23 -9.19 6.18
CA ILE A 412 7.50 -7.97 6.95
C ILE A 412 8.88 -8.00 7.61
N THR A 413 9.31 -9.16 8.13
CA THR A 413 10.65 -9.34 8.69
C THR A 413 11.74 -9.08 7.65
N ARG A 414 11.56 -9.53 6.40
CA ARG A 414 12.49 -9.21 5.31
C ARG A 414 12.52 -7.72 4.98
N LEU A 415 11.36 -7.04 4.99
CA LEU A 415 11.31 -5.59 4.76
C LEU A 415 12.07 -4.84 5.84
N LEU A 416 11.89 -5.24 7.11
CA LEU A 416 12.63 -4.70 8.25
C LEU A 416 14.14 -4.90 8.07
N GLN A 417 14.58 -6.12 7.78
CA GLN A 417 15.99 -6.45 7.55
C GLN A 417 16.59 -5.72 6.34
N ALA A 418 15.84 -5.57 5.25
CA ALA A 418 16.28 -4.81 4.09
C ALA A 418 16.44 -3.32 4.42
N SER A 419 15.48 -2.75 5.15
CA SER A 419 15.52 -1.34 5.57
C SER A 419 16.62 -1.06 6.59
N GLU A 420 16.95 -2.03 7.44
CA GLU A 420 18.07 -1.96 8.38
C GLU A 420 19.44 -1.90 7.68
N LYS A 421 19.58 -2.52 6.49
CA LYS A 421 20.79 -2.38 5.66
C LYS A 421 20.91 -1.00 5.04
N GLU A 422 19.79 -0.31 4.83
CA GLU A 422 19.70 1.07 4.30
C GLU A 422 19.79 2.13 5.41
N LYS A 423 20.49 1.83 6.53
CA LYS A 423 20.64 2.76 7.65
C LYS A 423 21.35 4.07 7.24
N PRO A 424 20.96 5.21 7.84
CA PRO A 424 21.49 6.53 7.48
C PRO A 424 22.87 6.78 8.14
N ASN A 425 23.93 6.31 7.48
CA ASN A 425 25.29 6.32 8.07
C ASN A 425 25.82 7.74 8.35
N ASN A 426 25.52 8.71 7.47
CA ASN A 426 26.00 10.07 7.64
C ASN A 426 25.27 10.76 8.80
N LEU A 427 23.95 10.57 8.91
CA LEU A 427 23.17 11.03 10.04
C LEU A 427 23.66 10.43 11.34
N ILE A 428 23.88 9.10 11.41
CA ILE A 428 24.38 8.44 12.63
C ILE A 428 25.73 9.04 13.06
N LYS A 429 26.63 9.34 12.12
CA LYS A 429 27.91 10.00 12.42
C LYS A 429 27.71 11.39 13.02
N LEU A 430 26.74 12.16 12.53
CA LEU A 430 26.38 13.47 13.06
C LEU A 430 25.76 13.36 14.47
N LEU A 431 24.79 12.46 14.66
CA LEU A 431 24.09 12.30 15.94
C LEU A 431 25.02 11.89 17.09
N LYS A 432 26.09 11.14 16.81
CA LYS A 432 27.11 10.77 17.81
C LYS A 432 27.92 11.95 18.35
N LYS A 433 27.95 13.10 17.64
CA LYS A 433 28.62 14.31 18.13
C LYS A 433 27.84 15.01 19.24
N SER A 434 26.53 14.81 19.28
CA SER A 434 25.68 15.35 20.33
C SER A 434 25.86 14.56 21.64
N LYS A 435 25.79 15.26 22.78
CA LYS A 435 25.78 14.66 24.11
C LYS A 435 24.42 14.75 24.82
N GLY A 436 23.48 15.53 24.28
CA GLY A 436 22.19 15.81 24.90
C GLY A 436 21.26 16.60 23.99
N PHE A 437 20.37 17.41 24.58
CA PHE A 437 19.36 18.18 23.84
C PHE A 437 19.55 19.70 23.95
N SER A 438 20.71 20.15 24.45
CA SER A 438 20.96 21.56 24.78
C SER A 438 20.84 22.50 23.58
N GLY A 439 21.13 22.01 22.37
CA GLY A 439 21.02 22.75 21.12
C GLY A 439 19.60 23.25 20.83
N VAL A 440 18.57 22.56 21.35
CA VAL A 440 17.17 22.98 21.20
C VAL A 440 16.88 24.30 21.93
N LEU A 441 17.65 24.62 22.98
CA LEU A 441 17.54 25.92 23.68
C LEU A 441 18.51 26.97 23.14
N LYS A 442 19.50 26.57 22.34
CA LYS A 442 20.60 27.45 21.88
C LYS A 442 20.38 28.01 20.48
N PHE A 443 19.49 27.42 19.67
CA PHE A 443 19.29 27.86 18.29
C PHE A 443 18.51 29.17 18.17
N ASP A 444 17.69 29.51 19.17
CA ASP A 444 16.85 30.72 19.21
C ASP A 444 16.88 31.34 20.61
N ASN A 445 16.82 32.66 20.69
CA ASN A 445 16.95 33.42 21.93
C ASN A 445 15.92 34.55 21.98
N ASP A 446 15.13 34.58 23.05
CA ASP A 446 14.04 35.56 23.25
C ASP A 446 14.53 37.02 23.31
N LYS A 447 15.83 37.24 23.53
CA LYS A 447 16.45 38.58 23.45
C LYS A 447 16.48 39.13 22.02
N VAL A 448 16.35 38.28 20.98
CA VAL A 448 16.33 38.72 19.58
C VAL A 448 14.97 39.34 19.27
N LYS A 449 14.94 40.65 18.98
CA LYS A 449 13.68 41.34 18.67
C LYS A 449 13.02 40.80 17.39
N PRO A 450 11.73 40.41 17.43
CA PRO A 450 11.00 40.05 16.22
C PRO A 450 10.90 41.21 15.23
N LEU A 451 10.87 40.87 13.94
CA LEU A 451 10.74 41.84 12.85
C LEU A 451 9.27 42.24 12.57
N CYS A 452 8.29 41.49 13.06
CA CYS A 452 6.84 41.72 12.89
C CYS A 452 6.07 41.25 14.14
N SER A 453 4.84 41.71 14.34
CA SER A 453 4.00 41.40 15.52
C SER A 453 3.60 39.94 15.68
N GLU A 454 3.57 39.16 14.59
CA GLU A 454 3.35 37.70 14.60
C GLU A 454 4.63 36.95 14.20
N GLU A 455 5.15 36.20 15.16
CA GLU A 455 6.25 35.26 14.97
C GLU A 455 5.76 33.99 14.30
N ALA A 456 6.40 33.60 13.21
CA ALA A 456 6.10 32.33 12.57
C ALA A 456 6.67 31.19 13.42
N GLN A 457 5.86 30.20 13.78
CA GLN A 457 6.32 29.02 14.50
C GLN A 457 7.40 28.28 13.70
N ASN A 458 8.49 27.94 14.39
CA ASN A 458 9.60 27.20 13.81
C ASN A 458 9.27 25.69 13.80
N SER A 459 9.25 25.08 12.61
CA SER A 459 9.18 23.62 12.48
C SER A 459 10.57 22.98 12.59
N TRP A 460 10.68 21.73 13.06
CA TRP A 460 11.93 20.97 13.14
C TRP A 460 12.69 20.99 11.81
N SER A 461 11.99 20.76 10.69
CA SER A 461 12.60 20.73 9.36
C SER A 461 13.11 22.11 8.92
N LEU A 462 12.39 23.18 9.24
CA LEU A 462 12.80 24.55 8.90
C LEU A 462 14.07 24.95 9.65
N VAL A 463 14.13 24.69 10.96
CA VAL A 463 15.31 25.04 11.77
C VAL A 463 16.54 24.25 11.31
N ALA A 464 16.39 22.93 11.09
CA ALA A 464 17.48 22.11 10.59
C ALA A 464 18.00 22.60 9.23
N VAL A 465 17.11 22.89 8.27
CA VAL A 465 17.51 23.42 6.95
C VAL A 465 18.19 24.79 7.06
N THR A 466 17.69 25.69 7.92
CA THR A 466 18.26 27.02 8.11
C THR A 466 19.66 26.94 8.72
N LEU A 467 19.87 26.12 9.75
CA LEU A 467 21.19 25.89 10.35
C LEU A 467 22.16 25.26 9.35
N THR A 468 21.71 24.29 8.54
CA THR A 468 22.54 23.70 7.50
C THR A 468 22.90 24.73 6.42
N ALA A 469 21.98 25.64 6.06
CA ALA A 469 22.28 26.73 5.13
C ALA A 469 23.35 27.69 5.69
N ILE A 470 23.29 28.01 6.99
CA ILE A 470 24.34 28.79 7.69
C ILE A 470 25.67 28.03 7.63
N ALA A 471 25.71 26.77 8.03
CA ALA A 471 26.92 25.96 8.03
C ALA A 471 27.56 25.80 6.63
N VAL A 472 26.73 25.71 5.59
CA VAL A 472 27.19 25.64 4.18
C VAL A 472 27.75 26.97 3.67
N ALA A 473 27.32 28.09 4.26
CA ALA A 473 27.78 29.43 3.92
C ALA A 473 29.08 29.83 4.63
N LEU A 474 29.48 29.12 5.69
CA LEU A 474 30.69 29.45 6.43
C LEU A 474 31.95 29.36 5.54
N PRO A 475 32.88 30.32 5.67
CA PRO A 475 34.13 30.31 4.92
C PRO A 475 35.10 29.27 5.50
N ASN A 476 36.17 28.96 4.76
CA ASN A 476 37.29 28.10 5.18
C ASN A 476 36.99 26.64 5.59
N ILE A 477 35.74 26.19 5.58
CA ILE A 477 35.39 24.80 5.92
C ILE A 477 35.78 23.81 4.81
N ALA A 478 36.40 22.70 5.19
CA ALA A 478 36.70 21.59 4.30
C ALA A 478 35.45 21.11 3.53
N LYS A 479 35.58 20.98 2.20
CA LYS A 479 34.46 20.62 1.30
C LYS A 479 33.78 19.31 1.70
N ASP A 480 34.56 18.35 2.20
CA ASP A 480 34.05 17.04 2.62
C ASP A 480 33.22 17.12 3.91
N ASN A 481 33.56 18.03 4.84
CA ASN A 481 32.77 18.27 6.05
C ASN A 481 31.41 18.88 5.69
N VAL A 482 31.40 19.88 4.82
CA VAL A 482 30.17 20.51 4.30
C VAL A 482 29.30 19.49 3.57
N LYS A 483 29.90 18.68 2.68
CA LYS A 483 29.20 17.61 1.97
C LYS A 483 28.63 16.56 2.93
N GLY A 484 29.40 16.16 3.95
CA GLY A 484 28.97 15.23 4.99
C GLY A 484 27.75 15.74 5.74
N LEU A 485 27.78 17.00 6.22
CA LEU A 485 26.67 17.62 6.95
C LEU A 485 25.40 17.70 6.08
N LEU A 486 25.52 18.02 4.80
CA LEU A 486 24.40 18.06 3.87
C LEU A 486 23.75 16.69 3.67
N LEU A 487 24.56 15.63 3.52
CA LEU A 487 24.06 14.26 3.43
C LEU A 487 23.37 13.85 4.75
N SER A 488 23.99 14.14 5.89
CA SER A 488 23.39 13.89 7.22
C SER A 488 22.06 14.63 7.39
N THR A 489 21.99 15.89 6.97
CA THR A 489 20.77 16.71 7.04
C THR A 489 19.68 16.12 6.15
N THR A 490 20.01 15.72 4.93
CA THR A 490 19.06 15.13 3.97
C THR A 490 18.50 13.80 4.50
N GLU A 491 19.37 12.93 5.02
CA GLU A 491 18.98 11.69 5.69
C GLU A 491 18.08 11.96 6.91
N GLY A 492 18.40 12.97 7.72
CA GLY A 492 17.61 13.34 8.90
C GLY A 492 16.22 13.88 8.53
N LEU A 493 16.14 14.72 7.50
CA LEU A 493 14.88 15.30 7.02
C LEU A 493 13.90 14.24 6.48
N GLU A 494 14.37 13.08 6.03
CA GLU A 494 13.50 11.94 5.64
C GLU A 494 12.64 11.49 6.84
N PHE A 495 13.24 11.39 8.04
CA PHE A 495 12.53 11.03 9.26
C PHE A 495 11.68 12.18 9.81
N VAL A 496 12.24 13.40 9.86
CA VAL A 496 11.51 14.58 10.34
C VAL A 496 10.22 14.80 9.55
N LYS A 497 10.26 14.59 8.23
CA LYS A 497 9.06 14.64 7.39
C LYS A 497 7.96 13.70 7.91
N HIS A 498 8.29 12.46 8.23
CA HIS A 498 7.31 11.50 8.73
C HIS A 498 6.76 11.88 10.10
N ILE A 499 7.58 12.49 10.95
CA ILE A 499 7.20 12.95 12.29
C ILE A 499 6.26 14.14 12.19
N GLU A 500 6.65 15.18 11.46
CA GLU A 500 5.84 16.39 11.34
C GLU A 500 4.53 16.13 10.56
N GLU A 501 4.53 15.27 9.54
CA GLU A 501 3.29 14.88 8.83
C GLU A 501 2.32 14.08 9.72
N SER A 502 2.82 13.39 10.76
CA SER A 502 1.99 12.57 11.65
C SER A 502 1.51 13.30 12.90
N LEU A 503 2.33 14.17 13.49
CA LEU A 503 2.04 14.81 14.79
C LEU A 503 1.68 16.30 14.67
N ASN A 504 2.11 16.97 13.61
CA ASN A 504 2.04 18.43 13.51
C ASN A 504 1.03 18.88 12.46
N VAL A 505 -0.23 19.03 12.87
CA VAL A 505 -1.37 19.36 11.99
C VAL A 505 -1.65 20.87 11.92
N ASN A 506 -0.93 21.72 12.67
CA ASN A 506 -1.15 23.18 12.66
C ASN A 506 -0.84 23.80 11.28
N ASP A 507 -1.74 24.67 10.80
CA ASP A 507 -1.64 25.35 9.50
C ASP A 507 -0.37 26.22 9.36
N GLU A 508 0.07 26.88 10.43
CA GLU A 508 1.32 27.66 10.41
C GLU A 508 2.55 26.75 10.20
N LEU A 509 2.54 25.58 10.84
CA LEU A 509 3.57 24.57 10.70
C LEU A 509 3.48 23.83 9.35
N VAL A 510 2.32 23.82 8.68
CA VAL A 510 2.22 23.43 7.25
C VAL A 510 3.03 24.39 6.37
N ASN A 511 2.94 25.71 6.60
CA ASN A 511 3.68 26.70 5.83
C ASN A 511 5.19 26.63 6.09
N ALA A 512 5.61 26.45 7.35
CA ALA A 512 7.00 26.23 7.71
C ALA A 512 7.61 24.99 7.01
N ARG A 513 6.85 23.88 6.92
CA ARG A 513 7.26 22.68 6.17
C ARG A 513 7.38 22.88 4.67
N LYS A 514 6.46 23.65 4.08
CA LYS A 514 6.54 23.99 2.65
C LYS A 514 7.80 24.82 2.37
N ALA A 515 8.11 25.76 3.26
CA ALA A 515 9.34 26.55 3.19
C ALA A 515 10.60 25.68 3.35
N SER A 516 10.64 24.82 4.36
CA SER A 516 11.78 23.93 4.60
C SER A 516 12.05 23.00 3.42
N ARG A 517 11.00 22.45 2.78
CA ARG A 517 11.15 21.62 1.55
C ARG A 517 11.73 22.40 0.39
N ARG A 518 11.24 23.63 0.14
CA ARG A 518 11.74 24.47 -0.97
C ARG A 518 13.20 24.85 -0.75
N VAL A 519 13.52 25.35 0.43
CA VAL A 519 14.89 25.76 0.79
C VAL A 519 15.82 24.55 0.86
N GLY A 520 15.35 23.41 1.35
CA GLY A 520 16.13 22.16 1.40
C GLY A 520 16.56 21.68 0.02
N ILE A 521 15.66 21.71 -0.98
CA ILE A 521 15.99 21.38 -2.37
C ILE A 521 16.99 22.38 -2.95
N GLU A 522 16.80 23.68 -2.71
CA GLU A 522 17.75 24.73 -3.16
C GLU A 522 19.15 24.52 -2.57
N LEU A 523 19.22 24.13 -1.30
CA LEU A 523 20.46 23.89 -0.59
C LEU A 523 21.16 22.62 -1.05
N GLU A 524 20.41 21.53 -1.26
CA GLU A 524 20.93 20.23 -1.69
C GLU A 524 21.47 20.29 -3.12
N VAL A 525 20.68 20.85 -4.05
CA VAL A 525 20.96 20.83 -5.49
C VAL A 525 21.82 22.01 -5.93
N TYR A 526 21.45 23.22 -5.53
CA TYR A 526 22.04 24.46 -6.08
C TYR A 526 23.01 25.15 -5.14
N ARG A 527 23.12 24.71 -3.87
CA ARG A 527 23.92 25.38 -2.82
C ARG A 527 23.53 26.86 -2.67
N THR A 528 22.23 27.14 -2.80
CA THR A 528 21.66 28.49 -2.72
C THR A 528 20.66 28.57 -1.58
N TRP A 529 20.42 29.78 -1.10
CA TRP A 529 19.31 30.11 -0.19
C TRP A 529 18.50 31.25 -0.80
N LEU A 530 17.21 31.02 -1.03
CA LEU A 530 16.30 31.95 -1.70
C LEU A 530 16.89 32.48 -3.01
N LYS A 531 17.31 31.56 -3.88
CA LYS A 531 17.96 31.79 -5.19
C LYS A 531 19.33 32.47 -5.15
N SER A 532 19.85 32.74 -3.95
CA SER A 532 21.09 33.47 -3.77
C SER A 532 22.20 32.47 -3.40
N GLY A 533 23.31 32.45 -4.14
CA GLY A 533 24.35 31.41 -3.99
C GLY A 533 25.22 31.57 -2.75
N LEU A 534 25.18 30.62 -1.82
CA LEU A 534 25.84 30.70 -0.51
C LEU A 534 27.37 30.81 -0.62
N LYS A 535 27.99 30.02 -1.51
CA LYS A 535 29.45 30.09 -1.74
C LYS A 535 29.90 31.34 -2.49
N LYS A 536 29.03 31.95 -3.29
CA LYS A 536 29.35 33.24 -3.95
C LYS A 536 29.32 34.39 -2.94
N MET A 537 28.59 34.24 -1.84
CA MET A 537 28.48 35.25 -0.78
C MET A 537 29.68 35.24 0.16
N ALA A 538 30.29 34.07 0.37
CA ALA A 538 31.46 33.84 1.21
C ALA A 538 32.78 34.05 0.47
N GLY A 539 32.93 35.18 -0.24
CA GLY A 539 34.18 35.52 -0.93
C GLY A 539 35.43 35.33 -0.06
N LYS A 540 36.61 35.15 -0.69
CA LYS A 540 37.87 34.65 -0.09
C LYS A 540 38.39 35.36 1.18
N GLU A 541 37.81 36.49 1.59
CA GLU A 541 38.28 37.31 2.72
C GLU A 541 37.23 37.51 3.83
N LYS A 542 36.04 36.92 3.73
CA LYS A 542 35.01 37.09 4.77
C LYS A 542 35.20 36.10 5.92
N THR A 543 34.95 36.58 7.13
CA THR A 543 34.92 35.76 8.36
C THR A 543 33.53 35.15 8.57
N SER A 544 33.43 34.10 9.41
CA SER A 544 32.13 33.57 9.88
C SER A 544 31.18 34.65 10.43
N LYS A 545 31.72 35.66 11.15
CA LYS A 545 30.96 36.81 11.65
C LYS A 545 30.30 37.60 10.53
N ASP A 546 31.07 37.95 9.50
CA ASP A 546 30.57 38.72 8.35
C ASP A 546 29.45 37.98 7.61
N ILE A 547 29.55 36.65 7.51
CA ILE A 547 28.53 35.82 6.86
C ILE A 547 27.24 35.78 7.67
N LEU A 548 27.32 35.63 9.00
CA LEU A 548 26.15 35.63 9.88
C LEU A 548 25.44 36.99 9.87
N GLU A 549 26.19 38.09 9.95
CA GLU A 549 25.62 39.44 9.85
C GLU A 549 24.95 39.66 8.50
N TRP A 550 25.60 39.22 7.42
CA TRP A 550 25.07 39.33 6.08
C TRP A 550 23.78 38.51 5.87
N LEU A 551 23.75 37.26 6.34
CA LEU A 551 22.56 36.40 6.29
C LEU A 551 21.40 37.01 7.08
N GLY A 552 21.67 37.48 8.30
CA GLY A 552 20.69 38.16 9.14
C GLY A 552 20.13 39.42 8.50
N ASN A 553 20.99 40.31 7.99
CA ASN A 553 20.57 41.56 7.35
C ASN A 553 19.79 41.33 6.05
N THR A 554 20.22 40.36 5.23
CA THR A 554 19.52 39.98 4.00
C THR A 554 18.14 39.42 4.29
N ALA A 555 18.05 38.52 5.28
CA ALA A 555 16.78 37.99 5.75
C ALA A 555 15.85 39.09 6.27
N ALA A 556 16.36 40.02 7.09
CA ALA A 556 15.58 41.16 7.58
C ALA A 556 15.05 42.06 6.46
N LYS A 557 15.85 42.28 5.41
CA LYS A 557 15.44 43.05 4.22
C LYS A 557 14.29 42.36 3.48
N ILE A 558 14.35 41.04 3.32
CA ILE A 558 13.28 40.26 2.66
C ILE A 558 11.98 40.36 3.46
N VAL A 559 12.03 40.16 4.78
CA VAL A 559 10.84 40.25 5.65
C VAL A 559 10.20 41.64 5.56
N ARG A 560 10.98 42.71 5.72
CA ARG A 560 10.47 44.11 5.63
C ARG A 560 9.92 44.47 4.25
N SER A 561 10.53 43.95 3.18
CA SER A 561 10.06 44.21 1.81
C SER A 561 8.70 43.60 1.51
N LYS A 562 8.37 42.50 2.21
CA LYS A 562 7.12 41.76 2.04
C LYS A 562 6.02 42.22 2.99
N SER A 563 6.37 42.69 4.20
CA SER A 563 5.40 43.29 5.14
C SER A 563 4.79 44.59 4.63
N ASN A 564 5.52 45.35 3.80
CA ASN A 564 5.07 46.66 3.33
C ASN A 564 4.11 46.62 2.13
N LYS A 565 3.85 45.45 1.53
CA LYS A 565 3.16 45.37 0.23
C LYS A 565 1.65 45.20 0.29
N ASN A 566 1.06 44.88 1.43
CA ASN A 566 -0.37 44.89 1.73
C ASN A 566 -0.48 44.55 3.22
N GLY A 567 -1.34 45.20 3.99
CA GLY A 567 -1.55 44.90 5.42
C GLY A 567 -2.15 43.51 5.73
N SER A 568 -1.92 42.52 4.86
CA SER A 568 -2.31 41.12 4.94
C SER A 568 -1.05 40.26 5.04
N LEU A 569 -1.10 39.23 5.92
CA LEU A 569 -0.03 38.25 6.12
C LEU A 569 0.45 37.63 4.81
N ASP A 570 1.69 37.93 4.39
CA ASP A 570 2.38 37.16 3.36
C ASP A 570 2.94 35.87 3.97
N TYR A 571 2.16 34.79 3.95
CA TYR A 571 2.59 33.43 4.29
C TYR A 571 3.47 32.77 3.20
N SER A 572 3.98 33.54 2.23
CA SER A 572 4.87 32.96 1.23
C SER A 572 6.11 32.36 1.89
N TYR A 573 6.57 31.27 1.31
CA TYR A 573 7.64 30.45 1.85
C TYR A 573 8.96 31.23 2.03
N GLU A 574 9.23 32.25 1.20
CA GLU A 574 10.44 33.07 1.37
C GLU A 574 10.37 33.94 2.63
N ASN A 575 9.17 34.39 3.03
CA ASN A 575 9.01 35.20 4.24
C ASN A 575 9.25 34.34 5.48
N VAL A 576 8.65 33.14 5.52
CA VAL A 576 8.84 32.18 6.62
C VAL A 576 10.31 31.75 6.74
N ALA A 577 10.96 31.42 5.63
CA ALA A 577 12.38 31.08 5.61
C ALA A 577 13.27 32.25 6.05
N ALA A 578 12.97 33.49 5.63
CA ALA A 578 13.70 34.68 6.03
C ALA A 578 13.53 34.99 7.53
N LYS A 579 12.33 34.88 8.09
CA LYS A 579 12.12 35.06 9.54
C LYS A 579 12.99 34.09 10.35
N SER A 580 13.02 32.81 9.97
CA SER A 580 13.84 31.79 10.63
C SER A 580 15.34 32.07 10.49
N MET A 581 15.82 32.40 9.27
CA MET A 581 17.23 32.76 9.02
C MET A 581 17.68 33.97 9.84
N TYR A 582 16.85 35.01 9.93
CA TYR A 582 17.16 36.19 10.74
C TYR A 582 17.33 35.82 12.22
N ARG A 583 16.34 35.14 12.82
CA ARG A 583 16.38 34.80 14.26
C ARG A 583 17.58 33.94 14.62
N ILE A 584 17.82 32.90 13.83
CA ILE A 584 18.92 31.97 14.08
C ILE A 584 20.26 32.69 13.91
N SER A 585 20.46 33.43 12.81
CA SER A 585 21.73 34.15 12.58
C SER A 585 22.03 35.16 13.69
N GLN A 586 21.03 35.92 14.14
CA GLN A 586 21.18 36.87 15.24
C GLN A 586 21.46 36.17 16.58
N THR A 587 20.82 35.04 16.84
CA THR A 587 21.07 34.25 18.06
C THR A 587 22.51 33.75 18.11
N ILE A 588 23.03 33.24 16.98
CA ILE A 588 24.40 32.77 16.88
C ILE A 588 25.39 33.94 17.08
N LEU A 589 25.14 35.09 16.45
CA LEU A 589 25.95 36.30 16.64
C LEU A 589 25.97 36.74 18.11
N MET A 590 24.81 36.77 18.77
CA MET A 590 24.73 37.13 20.20
C MET A 590 25.54 36.16 21.07
N HIS A 591 25.42 34.85 20.82
CA HIS A 591 26.12 33.83 21.60
C HIS A 591 27.64 33.97 21.55
N PHE A 592 28.21 34.25 20.39
CA PHE A 592 29.67 34.38 20.24
C PHE A 592 30.19 35.77 20.58
N ASN A 593 29.39 36.83 20.45
CA ASN A 593 29.76 38.16 20.94
C ASN A 593 29.80 38.26 22.47
N GLU A 594 29.13 37.34 23.19
CA GLU A 594 29.22 37.23 24.65
C GLU A 594 30.54 36.55 25.12
N GLN A 595 31.35 35.99 24.20
CA GLN A 595 32.65 35.37 24.50
C GLN A 595 33.80 36.39 24.39
N GLU A 596 34.92 36.12 25.06
CA GLU A 596 36.10 37.01 25.06
C GLU A 596 36.75 37.14 23.67
N GLU A 597 36.81 36.05 22.91
CA GLU A 597 37.36 36.01 21.55
C GLU A 597 36.37 35.36 20.57
N TRP A 598 36.38 35.83 19.33
CA TRP A 598 35.55 35.26 18.27
C TRP A 598 36.14 33.91 17.83
N PRO A 599 35.36 32.82 17.79
CA PRO A 599 35.85 31.49 17.44
C PRO A 599 36.26 31.38 15.96
N THR A 600 37.08 30.38 15.67
CA THR A 600 37.47 30.02 14.30
C THR A 600 36.26 29.55 13.47
N ASP A 601 36.35 29.65 12.14
CA ASP A 601 35.27 29.22 11.26
C ASP A 601 34.92 27.73 11.47
N GLU A 602 35.92 26.88 11.69
CA GLU A 602 35.75 25.47 12.04
C GLU A 602 35.01 25.25 13.36
N GLU A 603 35.30 26.05 14.39
CA GLU A 603 34.62 25.97 15.69
C GLU A 603 33.15 26.40 15.57
N VAL A 604 32.86 27.46 14.82
CA VAL A 604 31.48 27.86 14.50
C VAL A 604 30.76 26.75 13.75
N PHE A 605 31.41 26.13 12.77
CA PHE A 605 30.83 25.03 11.99
C PHE A 605 30.53 23.80 12.86
N GLU A 606 31.45 23.41 13.75
CA GLU A 606 31.25 22.29 14.66
C GLU A 606 30.14 22.57 15.68
N TRP A 607 30.07 23.80 16.21
CA TRP A 607 28.99 24.22 17.09
C TRP A 607 27.63 24.17 16.40
N VAL A 608 27.50 24.70 15.18
CA VAL A 608 26.25 24.61 14.39
C VAL A 608 25.90 23.17 14.06
N SER A 609 26.89 22.35 13.68
CA SER A 609 26.70 20.92 13.41
C SER A 609 26.17 20.17 14.63
N LYS A 610 26.67 20.51 15.84
CA LYS A 610 26.19 19.95 17.10
C LYS A 610 24.75 20.36 17.38
N ILE A 611 24.37 21.62 17.14
CA ILE A 611 22.97 22.05 17.31
C ILE A 611 22.03 21.29 16.36
N ILE A 612 22.43 21.11 15.09
CA ILE A 612 21.65 20.30 14.14
C ILE A 612 21.46 18.87 14.67
N ALA A 613 22.51 18.28 15.26
CA ALA A 613 22.44 16.94 15.86
C ALA A 613 21.47 16.89 17.05
N ASP A 614 21.53 17.87 17.96
CA ASP A 614 20.62 17.96 19.13
C ASP A 614 19.16 18.13 18.69
N ILE A 615 18.90 18.97 17.68
CA ILE A 615 17.56 19.17 17.11
C ILE A 615 17.03 17.89 16.47
N PHE A 616 17.84 17.16 15.71
CA PHE A 616 17.43 15.87 15.16
C PHE A 616 17.17 14.84 16.25
N LEU A 617 18.02 14.75 17.28
CA LEU A 617 17.79 13.83 18.41
C LEU A 617 16.48 14.15 19.14
N ALA A 618 16.24 15.42 19.46
CA ALA A 618 15.00 15.85 20.10
C ALA A 618 13.78 15.54 19.24
N CYS A 619 13.85 15.79 17.93
CA CYS A 619 12.77 15.41 17.01
C CYS A 619 12.55 13.89 17.02
N PHE A 620 13.62 13.09 17.01
CA PHE A 620 13.58 11.64 16.91
C PHE A 620 13.11 10.92 18.18
N THR A 621 12.96 11.61 19.32
CA THR A 621 12.26 11.04 20.48
C THR A 621 10.82 10.64 20.14
N ASN A 622 10.23 11.27 19.12
CA ASN A 622 8.90 11.00 18.62
C ASN A 622 8.80 9.79 17.66
N LEU A 623 9.93 9.18 17.27
CA LEU A 623 9.93 8.04 16.34
C LEU A 623 9.08 6.85 16.82
N PRO A 624 9.16 6.39 18.10
CA PRO A 624 8.32 5.30 18.58
C PRO A 624 6.82 5.59 18.43
N CYS A 625 6.39 6.82 18.78
CA CYS A 625 5.00 7.25 18.64
C CYS A 625 4.57 7.23 17.17
N VAL A 626 5.35 7.82 16.27
CA VAL A 626 5.04 7.90 14.83
C VAL A 626 5.02 6.52 14.18
N ILE A 627 5.93 5.61 14.56
CA ILE A 627 5.93 4.23 14.09
C ILE A 627 4.64 3.53 14.54
N THR A 628 4.27 3.65 15.82
CA THR A 628 3.04 3.07 16.37
C THR A 628 1.78 3.63 15.71
N MET A 629 1.69 4.95 15.55
CA MET A 629 0.58 5.59 14.82
C MET A 629 0.47 5.07 13.39
N LYS A 630 1.60 4.94 12.67
CA LYS A 630 1.61 4.41 11.30
C LYS A 630 1.33 2.90 11.22
N CYS A 631 1.47 2.15 12.31
CA CYS A 631 1.05 0.75 12.37
C CYS A 631 -0.47 0.58 12.33
N HIS A 632 -1.23 1.63 12.63
CA HIS A 632 -2.68 1.65 12.54
C HIS A 632 -3.15 2.65 11.47
N HIS A 633 -4.30 2.38 10.86
CA HIS A 633 -4.99 3.35 10.02
C HIS A 633 -6.47 2.99 9.93
N ASP A 634 -7.37 3.96 10.07
CA ASP A 634 -8.81 3.70 9.96
C ASP A 634 -9.22 3.12 8.60
N ALA A 635 -8.68 3.64 7.50
CA ALA A 635 -8.99 3.16 6.16
C ALA A 635 -8.25 1.83 5.87
N ILE A 636 -9.01 0.75 5.69
CA ILE A 636 -8.52 -0.61 5.37
C ILE A 636 -7.51 -0.58 4.22
N GLU A 637 -7.81 0.17 3.16
CA GLU A 637 -7.00 0.28 1.94
C GLU A 637 -5.63 0.89 2.19
N LYS A 638 -5.51 1.75 3.22
CA LYS A 638 -4.27 2.45 3.57
C LYS A 638 -3.44 1.70 4.60
N ARG A 639 -4.03 0.78 5.39
CA ARG A 639 -3.36 0.04 6.48
C ARG A 639 -2.06 -0.61 6.04
N GLN A 640 -2.09 -1.43 4.99
CA GLN A 640 -0.89 -2.15 4.53
C GLN A 640 0.23 -1.21 4.07
N GLY A 641 -0.13 -0.12 3.39
CA GLY A 641 0.84 0.90 2.95
C GLY A 641 1.45 1.65 4.14
N SER A 642 0.62 1.98 5.13
CA SER A 642 1.03 2.66 6.36
C SER A 642 1.99 1.79 7.18
N ILE A 643 1.64 0.51 7.43
CA ILE A 643 2.48 -0.43 8.20
C ILE A 643 3.81 -0.70 7.49
N ARG A 644 3.82 -0.83 6.15
CA ARG A 644 5.08 -0.95 5.40
C ARG A 644 5.97 0.28 5.55
N THR A 645 5.36 1.46 5.64
CA THR A 645 6.10 2.71 5.90
C THR A 645 6.66 2.70 7.32
N ALA A 646 5.86 2.30 8.33
CA ALA A 646 6.32 2.12 9.70
C ALA A 646 7.50 1.13 9.80
N ALA A 647 7.43 0.00 9.11
CA ALA A 647 8.50 -1.00 9.07
C ALA A 647 9.79 -0.46 8.42
N ARG A 648 9.68 0.36 7.37
CA ARG A 648 10.85 1.00 6.75
C ARG A 648 11.50 2.01 7.69
N ILE A 649 10.70 2.86 8.32
CA ILE A 649 11.16 3.85 9.30
C ILE A 649 11.87 3.13 10.45
N LEU A 650 11.22 2.14 11.06
CA LEU A 650 11.78 1.35 12.15
C LEU A 650 13.11 0.68 11.77
N GLY A 651 13.14 0.03 10.60
CA GLY A 651 14.35 -0.65 10.12
C GLY A 651 15.52 0.33 9.97
N LYS A 652 15.30 1.49 9.33
CA LYS A 652 16.34 2.52 9.16
C LYS A 652 16.73 3.20 10.49
N SER A 653 15.82 3.30 11.45
CA SER A 653 16.03 4.05 12.70
C SER A 653 16.55 3.22 13.88
N LYS A 654 16.80 1.91 13.74
CA LYS A 654 17.25 1.06 14.87
C LYS A 654 18.45 1.62 15.62
N MET A 655 19.48 2.08 14.90
CA MET A 655 20.67 2.67 15.53
C MET A 655 20.36 4.01 16.21
N ILE A 656 19.46 4.82 15.65
CA ILE A 656 19.03 6.09 16.23
C ILE A 656 18.32 5.84 17.56
N LEU A 657 17.43 4.83 17.60
CA LEU A 657 16.73 4.42 18.83
C LEU A 657 17.70 3.95 19.91
N ASN A 658 18.77 3.22 19.54
CA ASN A 658 19.81 2.83 20.50
C ASN A 658 20.55 4.05 21.08
N ILE A 659 20.90 5.03 20.23
CA ILE A 659 21.52 6.29 20.69
C ILE A 659 20.57 7.01 21.66
N LEU A 660 19.28 7.09 21.36
CA LEU A 660 18.29 7.75 22.23
C LEU A 660 18.08 7.02 23.55
N LYS A 661 18.17 5.68 23.57
CA LYS A 661 18.05 4.87 24.79
C LYS A 661 19.16 5.15 25.80
N GLU A 662 20.33 5.57 25.33
CA GLU A 662 21.47 5.97 26.16
C GLU A 662 21.36 7.41 26.69
N ARG A 663 20.35 8.19 26.25
CA ARG A 663 20.15 9.58 26.68
C ARG A 663 19.11 9.69 27.77
N GLN A 664 19.35 10.59 28.71
CA GLN A 664 18.34 11.01 29.68
C GLN A 664 17.37 11.99 29.00
N LEU A 665 16.07 11.66 28.99
CA LEU A 665 15.04 12.53 28.43
C LEU A 665 14.68 13.66 29.40
N PRO A 666 14.29 14.84 28.90
CA PRO A 666 13.69 15.88 29.71
C PRO A 666 12.29 15.46 30.20
N ASN A 667 11.82 16.09 31.27
CA ASN A 667 10.48 15.85 31.83
C ASN A 667 9.40 16.56 31.01
N LEU A 668 9.07 15.99 29.84
CA LEU A 668 8.01 16.43 28.93
C LEU A 668 7.03 15.28 28.71
N ASP A 669 5.74 15.59 28.59
CA ASP A 669 4.76 14.62 28.10
C ASP A 669 4.96 14.36 26.60
N MET A 670 4.45 13.22 26.13
CA MET A 670 4.66 12.76 24.75
C MET A 670 4.06 13.71 23.71
N ASP A 671 2.91 14.33 23.99
CA ASP A 671 2.25 15.25 23.06
C ASP A 671 3.06 16.54 22.95
N SER A 672 3.63 17.02 24.04
CA SER A 672 4.51 18.19 24.06
C SER A 672 5.86 17.93 23.38
N MET A 673 6.42 16.72 23.46
CA MET A 673 7.68 16.38 22.79
C MET A 673 7.62 16.51 21.25
N ALA A 674 6.42 16.52 20.66
CA ALA A 674 6.24 16.69 19.22
C ALA A 674 6.53 18.11 18.73
N TYR A 675 6.43 19.12 19.60
CA TYR A 675 6.46 20.52 19.23
C TYR A 675 7.73 21.21 19.69
N LEU A 676 8.50 21.75 18.75
CA LEU A 676 9.78 22.43 19.03
C LEU A 676 9.61 23.56 20.06
N ASP A 677 8.54 24.36 19.96
CA ASP A 677 8.29 25.47 20.88
C ASP A 677 8.09 25.00 22.34
N LYS A 678 7.58 23.78 22.55
CA LYS A 678 7.43 23.19 23.89
C LYS A 678 8.76 22.77 24.49
N TRP A 679 9.69 22.30 23.66
CA TRP A 679 11.06 22.06 24.09
C TRP A 679 11.77 23.36 24.43
N HIS A 680 11.55 24.41 23.63
CA HIS A 680 12.17 25.72 23.84
C HIS A 680 11.66 26.41 25.13
N ALA A 681 10.40 26.18 25.49
CA ALA A 681 9.80 26.68 26.74
C ALA A 681 10.31 25.99 28.02
N LEU A 682 11.15 24.94 27.93
CA LEU A 682 11.68 24.27 29.11
C LEU A 682 12.69 25.14 29.88
N PRO A 683 12.64 25.13 31.22
CA PRO A 683 13.72 25.69 32.03
C PRO A 683 15.05 25.01 31.69
N LYS A 684 16.13 25.78 31.57
CA LYS A 684 17.49 25.25 31.30
C LYS A 684 17.90 24.14 32.28
N SER A 685 17.45 24.20 33.53
CA SER A 685 17.72 23.20 34.57
C SER A 685 17.03 21.84 34.34
N GLN A 686 16.05 21.75 33.44
CA GLN A 686 15.30 20.52 33.15
C GLN A 686 15.83 19.78 31.92
N ILE A 687 16.80 20.35 31.19
CA ILE A 687 17.53 19.65 30.15
C ILE A 687 18.85 19.16 30.75
N PRO A 688 19.15 17.85 30.71
CA PRO A 688 20.44 17.35 31.15
C PRO A 688 21.56 18.08 30.38
N GLU A 689 22.40 18.82 31.10
CA GLU A 689 23.59 19.43 30.51
C GLU A 689 24.57 18.35 30.07
N ASP A 690 25.52 18.74 29.22
CA ASP A 690 26.59 17.87 28.73
C ASP A 690 27.56 17.53 29.88
N SER A 691 27.15 16.69 30.83
CA SER A 691 28.03 16.22 31.90
C SER A 691 29.21 15.44 31.29
N PRO A 692 30.46 15.76 31.63
CA PRO A 692 31.59 14.91 31.27
C PRO A 692 31.44 13.59 32.05
N SER A 693 31.31 12.48 31.32
CA SER A 693 31.40 11.15 31.91
C SER A 693 32.81 10.99 32.49
N HIS A 694 32.96 11.12 33.81
CA HIS A 694 34.13 10.61 34.51
C HIS A 694 34.15 9.09 34.30
N LEU A 695 35.08 8.62 33.47
CA LEU A 695 35.51 7.23 33.50
C LEU A 695 36.20 7.03 34.85
N ASN A 696 35.57 6.28 35.75
CA ASN A 696 36.24 5.71 36.92
C ASN A 696 37.26 4.67 36.42
N GLU A 697 38.48 5.11 36.14
CA GLU A 697 39.66 4.30 36.37
C GLU A 697 39.89 4.28 37.88
N ASP A 698 39.28 3.31 38.57
CA ASP A 698 39.75 2.81 39.87
C ASP A 698 38.92 1.58 40.27
N SER A 699 39.23 0.43 39.64
CA SER A 699 39.04 -0.90 40.25
C SER A 699 39.73 -1.98 39.42
N MET A 700 41.06 -2.04 39.48
CA MET A 700 41.83 -3.28 39.31
C MET A 700 43.10 -3.20 40.18
N VAL A 701 42.94 -3.55 41.44
CA VAL A 701 43.86 -4.44 42.17
C VAL A 701 43.05 -5.66 42.56
#